data_AF-A0A9E5FYC7-F1
#
_entry.id   AF-A0A9E5FYC7-F1
#
_cell.length_a   1.000
_cell.length_b   1.000
_cell.length_c   1.000
_cell.angle_alpha   90.00
_cell.angle_beta   90.00
_cell.angle_gamma   90.00
#
_symmetry.space_group_name_H-M   'P 1'
#
loop_
_entity.id
_entity.type
_entity.pdbx_description
1 polymer ?
#
loop_
_entity_poly.entity_id
_entity_poly.type
_entity_poly.pdbx_seq_one_letter_code
_entity_poly.pdbx_strand_id
1 'polypeptide(L)'
;HLMSHQGLNMHYVNGVPANQVFPPIVELLNGNDRHGYEPVGVVNAPGTRFQYSGGGFLILQHLIECMGGAPVHVQMNAFLRELGMSGCTFREDALRGSECATGFLDSGEPVVGTRKVFPGIAAGAVASAADMARFLVALSSAHQSIDGCGPISHETAVRMLHGSDKGCREFMGCTMGLGIFTAEAGPNRLAIHQGANDGFRAMFVHCYAGPDAGNGFVVLCNGEHAGMLFVAEAAQIILRHTGVRGVDTGQFRTDLEFGGIPLEQRVNAGYRELVFAACAADLPEQIIAHGPRDPLADFNLAVGARVEAVSNQRFARAENLLSPYLPTFDPSLFGRQGKIMDSWETVRHNPEPFDWMIFEMPRAAAVSCVAVSTQFHLGNHAEGIVIEGWDAARGEWQVIVALMQLYGHAAHTAQSVSGDAQFRRIRVRMYPDGGVTRLALYGPELPASEKTRMLSPATRAWPSFDPQTKKPMTPKYIATAAEISANITRVGSGLADLASAAFGGQVVSASNEHYSPATQVISPYPPLSMVDGLESARSREPGHSENVVIRLGRPAKIGRIELDFSHFVNNNPREIEIDGLRGTEWVPLVARTDVKAFAGNVIAFEAGGVGPCEQIRVTVFPDGGMNRVRVYASP
;
A
#
# COMPACT_ATOMS: atom_id res chain seq x y z
N HIS A 1 1.25 -1.88 -16.38
CA HIS A 1 1.56 -3.33 -16.43
C HIS A 1 3.00 -3.61 -16.81
N LEU A 2 3.55 -2.95 -17.84
CA LEU A 2 4.98 -3.08 -18.21
C LEU A 2 5.90 -2.73 -17.04
N MET A 3 5.76 -1.52 -16.50
CA MET A 3 6.60 -1.01 -15.39
C MET A 3 6.45 -1.78 -14.07
N SER A 4 5.34 -2.51 -13.89
CA SER A 4 5.05 -3.26 -12.67
C SER A 4 5.22 -4.77 -12.84
N HIS A 5 5.81 -5.19 -13.97
CA HIS A 5 6.12 -6.57 -14.34
C HIS A 5 4.92 -7.52 -14.26
N GLN A 6 3.81 -7.17 -14.91
CA GLN A 6 2.56 -7.95 -14.85
C GLN A 6 2.04 -8.34 -16.24
N GLY A 7 2.68 -9.32 -16.90
CA GLY A 7 2.11 -9.92 -18.12
C GLY A 7 3.07 -10.53 -19.15
N LEU A 8 4.36 -10.20 -19.13
CA LEU A 8 5.31 -10.55 -20.20
C LEU A 8 6.41 -11.49 -19.71
N ASN A 9 6.99 -12.28 -20.63
CA ASN A 9 8.14 -13.15 -20.38
C ASN A 9 9.48 -12.37 -20.31
N MET A 10 10.61 -13.09 -20.42
CA MET A 10 11.99 -12.58 -20.43
C MET A 10 12.46 -12.01 -19.09
N HIS A 11 12.88 -12.90 -18.18
CA HIS A 11 13.38 -12.52 -16.85
C HIS A 11 14.69 -11.73 -16.91
N TYR A 12 15.61 -12.13 -17.80
CA TYR A 12 16.93 -11.50 -17.94
C TYR A 12 17.09 -10.84 -19.31
N VAL A 13 17.77 -9.69 -19.33
CA VAL A 13 18.13 -8.96 -20.55
C VAL A 13 19.61 -9.17 -20.80
N ASN A 14 19.96 -9.83 -21.90
CA ASN A 14 21.34 -10.17 -22.19
C ASN A 14 22.13 -8.97 -22.73
N GLY A 15 23.24 -8.64 -22.07
CA GLY A 15 24.14 -7.60 -22.54
C GLY A 15 25.01 -8.07 -23.71
N VAL A 16 25.49 -7.12 -24.51
CA VAL A 16 26.46 -7.34 -25.59
C VAL A 16 27.78 -6.68 -25.21
N PRO A 17 28.95 -7.32 -25.37
CA PRO A 17 30.24 -6.70 -25.04
C PRO A 17 30.40 -5.30 -25.65
N ALA A 18 30.90 -4.32 -24.89
CA ALA A 18 30.95 -2.91 -25.32
C ALA A 18 31.82 -2.63 -26.56
N ASN A 19 32.64 -3.59 -26.96
CA ASN A 19 33.43 -3.54 -28.20
C ASN A 19 32.69 -4.09 -29.43
N GLN A 20 31.42 -4.50 -29.32
CA GLN A 20 30.58 -5.00 -30.41
C GLN A 20 29.41 -4.05 -30.72
N VAL A 21 28.79 -4.23 -31.89
CA VAL A 21 27.60 -3.46 -32.30
C VAL A 21 26.36 -3.98 -31.56
N PHE A 22 25.62 -3.08 -30.92
CA PHE A 22 24.39 -3.42 -30.19
C PHE A 22 23.20 -3.55 -31.17
N PRO A 23 22.37 -4.62 -31.07
CA PRO A 23 21.23 -4.82 -31.97
C PRO A 23 20.12 -3.77 -31.80
N PRO A 24 19.33 -3.47 -32.83
CA PRO A 24 18.12 -2.67 -32.69
C PRO A 24 17.11 -3.32 -31.73
N ILE A 25 16.36 -2.52 -30.96
CA ILE A 25 15.37 -3.02 -29.99
C ILE A 25 14.33 -3.94 -30.64
N VAL A 26 13.88 -3.64 -31.86
CA VAL A 26 12.89 -4.46 -32.59
C VAL A 26 13.43 -5.86 -32.88
N GLU A 27 14.73 -6.01 -33.11
CA GLU A 27 15.36 -7.34 -33.29
C GLU A 27 15.33 -8.12 -31.98
N LEU A 28 15.63 -7.47 -30.85
CA LEU A 28 15.57 -8.10 -29.53
C LEU A 28 14.14 -8.52 -29.15
N LEU A 29 13.14 -7.72 -29.51
CA LEU A 29 11.72 -8.01 -29.25
C LEU A 29 11.23 -9.25 -30.02
N ASN A 30 11.68 -9.42 -31.27
CA ASN A 30 11.30 -10.54 -32.14
C ASN A 30 12.08 -11.83 -31.85
N GLY A 31 13.11 -11.76 -30.99
CA GLY A 31 14.03 -12.86 -30.71
C GLY A 31 15.36 -12.72 -31.45
N ASN A 32 16.45 -13.04 -30.75
CA ASN A 32 17.82 -12.95 -31.26
C ASN A 32 18.68 -14.06 -30.65
N ASP A 33 18.80 -15.18 -31.37
CA ASP A 33 19.57 -16.36 -30.91
C ASP A 33 21.05 -16.03 -30.65
N ARG A 34 21.63 -15.14 -31.46
CA ARG A 34 23.04 -14.74 -31.34
C ARG A 34 23.35 -14.14 -29.97
N HIS A 35 22.39 -13.41 -29.40
CA HIS A 35 22.53 -12.74 -28.11
C HIS A 35 21.63 -13.33 -27.02
N GLY A 36 21.03 -14.51 -27.27
CA GLY A 36 20.22 -15.24 -26.30
C GLY A 36 18.89 -14.58 -25.94
N TYR A 37 18.25 -13.87 -26.88
CA TYR A 37 16.92 -13.30 -26.66
C TYR A 37 15.85 -14.23 -27.22
N GLU A 38 14.94 -14.67 -26.36
CA GLU A 38 13.68 -15.26 -26.80
C GLU A 38 12.70 -14.16 -27.28
N PRO A 39 11.76 -14.46 -28.19
CA PRO A 39 10.72 -13.52 -28.57
C PRO A 39 9.89 -13.07 -27.35
N VAL A 40 9.57 -11.77 -27.27
CA VAL A 40 8.73 -11.24 -26.19
C VAL A 40 7.27 -11.61 -26.43
N GLY A 41 6.62 -12.19 -25.41
CA GLY A 41 5.24 -12.65 -25.48
C GLY A 41 4.47 -12.43 -24.17
N VAL A 42 3.14 -12.42 -24.28
CA VAL A 42 2.21 -12.34 -23.15
C VAL A 42 2.03 -13.74 -22.56
N VAL A 43 2.35 -13.91 -21.28
CA VAL A 43 2.33 -15.20 -20.57
C VAL A 43 1.23 -15.32 -19.53
N ASN A 44 0.63 -14.18 -19.13
CA ASN A 44 -0.54 -14.14 -18.28
C ASN A 44 -1.41 -12.92 -18.65
N ALA A 45 -2.67 -12.93 -18.21
CA ALA A 45 -3.54 -11.76 -18.35
C ALA A 45 -2.84 -10.51 -17.76
N PRO A 46 -2.71 -9.41 -18.52
CA PRO A 46 -2.02 -8.22 -18.03
C PRO A 46 -2.62 -7.70 -16.72
N GLY A 47 -1.75 -7.36 -15.78
CA GLY A 47 -2.16 -6.82 -14.49
C GLY A 47 -2.60 -7.86 -13.45
N THR A 48 -2.55 -9.17 -13.70
CA THR A 48 -3.05 -10.17 -12.72
C THR A 48 -1.96 -10.77 -11.83
N ARG A 49 -0.76 -11.01 -12.36
CA ARG A 49 0.33 -11.68 -11.65
C ARG A 49 1.66 -10.99 -11.91
N PHE A 50 2.48 -10.84 -10.88
CA PHE A 50 3.85 -10.38 -10.99
C PHE A 50 4.73 -11.49 -11.59
N GLN A 51 5.51 -11.11 -12.59
CA GLN A 51 6.58 -11.92 -13.17
C GLN A 51 7.64 -10.96 -13.70
N TYR A 52 8.80 -10.95 -13.03
CA TYR A 52 9.90 -10.06 -13.41
C TYR A 52 10.24 -10.22 -14.90
N SER A 53 10.23 -9.11 -15.62
CA SER A 53 10.25 -9.08 -17.08
C SER A 53 11.06 -7.89 -17.58
N GLY A 54 12.24 -8.18 -18.10
CA GLY A 54 13.03 -7.26 -18.92
C GLY A 54 12.36 -6.97 -20.26
N GLY A 55 11.65 -7.95 -20.84
CA GLY A 55 10.88 -7.77 -22.09
C GLY A 55 9.87 -6.63 -22.02
N GLY A 56 9.21 -6.43 -20.88
CA GLY A 56 8.33 -5.29 -20.67
C GLY A 56 9.04 -3.93 -20.73
N PHE A 57 10.29 -3.86 -20.29
CA PHE A 57 11.12 -2.66 -20.37
C PHE A 57 11.68 -2.41 -21.78
N LEU A 58 11.91 -3.47 -22.58
CA LEU A 58 12.23 -3.32 -24.00
C LEU A 58 11.05 -2.72 -24.77
N ILE A 59 9.83 -3.21 -24.53
CA ILE A 59 8.62 -2.62 -25.13
C ILE A 59 8.44 -1.19 -24.66
N LEU A 60 8.63 -0.91 -23.37
CA LEU A 60 8.52 0.45 -22.83
C LEU A 60 9.52 1.40 -23.50
N GLN A 61 10.78 1.00 -23.65
CA GLN A 61 11.77 1.79 -24.37
C GLN A 61 11.34 2.04 -25.81
N HIS A 62 10.89 1.01 -26.53
CA HIS A 62 10.44 1.17 -27.92
C HIS A 62 9.25 2.13 -28.03
N LEU A 63 8.28 2.06 -27.10
CA LEU A 63 7.13 2.97 -27.05
C LEU A 63 7.58 4.41 -26.82
N ILE A 64 8.49 4.65 -25.86
CA ILE A 64 9.05 5.98 -25.59
C ILE A 64 9.76 6.53 -26.82
N GLU A 65 10.56 5.71 -27.50
CA GLU A 65 11.29 6.09 -28.72
C GLU A 65 10.34 6.43 -29.88
N CYS A 66 9.28 5.62 -30.08
CA CYS A 66 8.26 5.86 -31.09
C CYS A 66 7.44 7.12 -30.81
N MET A 67 7.04 7.36 -29.56
CA MET A 67 6.25 8.52 -29.16
C MET A 67 7.07 9.82 -29.20
N GLY A 68 8.32 9.77 -28.75
CA GLY A 68 9.22 10.92 -28.72
C GLY A 68 9.96 11.20 -30.02
N GLY A 69 9.98 10.25 -30.97
CA GLY A 69 10.64 10.39 -32.27
C GLY A 69 12.18 10.43 -32.19
N ALA A 70 12.77 10.02 -31.07
CA ALA A 70 14.22 10.05 -30.84
C ALA A 70 14.66 8.88 -29.96
N PRO A 71 15.93 8.44 -30.01
CA PRO A 71 16.46 7.40 -29.12
C PRO A 71 16.32 7.79 -27.64
N VAL A 72 16.13 6.80 -26.76
CA VAL A 72 15.84 7.06 -25.34
C VAL A 72 16.90 7.93 -24.66
N HIS A 73 18.17 7.73 -24.99
CA HIS A 73 19.25 8.50 -24.38
C HIS A 73 19.18 10.00 -24.71
N VAL A 74 18.58 10.37 -25.85
CA VAL A 74 18.36 11.78 -26.22
C VAL A 74 17.23 12.34 -25.36
N GLN A 75 16.14 11.59 -25.23
CA GLN A 75 14.96 12.00 -24.46
C GLN A 75 15.28 12.16 -22.96
N MET A 76 16.15 11.31 -22.41
CA MET A 76 16.53 11.35 -20.98
C MET A 76 17.45 12.51 -20.61
N ASN A 77 18.10 13.19 -21.56
CA ASN A 77 19.11 14.22 -21.25
C ASN A 77 18.55 15.40 -20.45
N ALA A 78 17.35 15.89 -20.79
CA ALA A 78 16.73 17.00 -20.07
C ALA A 78 16.39 16.58 -18.64
N PHE A 79 15.78 15.40 -18.48
CA PHE A 79 15.43 14.83 -17.19
C PHE A 79 16.65 14.66 -16.27
N LEU A 80 17.73 14.05 -16.77
CA LEU A 80 18.97 13.86 -16.00
C LEU A 80 19.62 15.19 -15.61
N ARG A 81 19.63 16.17 -16.52
CA ARG A 81 20.19 17.50 -16.25
C ARG A 81 19.41 18.25 -15.18
N GLU A 82 18.07 18.22 -15.24
CA GLU A 82 17.21 18.88 -14.25
C GLU A 82 17.33 18.26 -12.86
N LEU A 83 17.61 16.96 -12.77
CA LEU A 83 17.95 16.28 -11.51
C LEU A 83 19.41 16.46 -11.07
N GLY A 84 20.24 17.14 -11.88
CA GLY A 84 21.66 17.29 -11.62
C GLY A 84 22.44 15.96 -11.66
N MET A 85 21.97 14.96 -12.40
CA MET A 85 22.61 13.64 -12.55
C MET A 85 23.67 13.64 -13.67
N SER A 86 24.68 14.49 -13.56
CA SER A 86 25.67 14.71 -14.63
C SER A 86 26.59 13.52 -14.91
N GLY A 87 26.74 12.59 -13.95
CA GLY A 87 27.49 11.35 -14.14
C GLY A 87 26.65 10.18 -14.66
N CYS A 88 25.33 10.38 -14.87
CA CYS A 88 24.43 9.36 -15.39
C CYS A 88 24.31 9.45 -16.91
N THR A 89 24.39 8.31 -17.60
CA THR A 89 24.21 8.23 -19.06
C THR A 89 23.61 6.89 -19.47
N PHE A 90 22.90 6.92 -20.60
CA PHE A 90 22.40 5.73 -21.33
C PHE A 90 23.22 5.45 -22.60
N ARG A 91 24.35 6.14 -22.78
CA ARG A 91 25.21 6.08 -23.96
C ARG A 91 26.57 5.48 -23.63
N GLU A 92 26.88 4.32 -24.21
CA GLU A 92 28.21 3.69 -24.04
C GLU A 92 29.32 4.53 -24.68
N ASP A 93 29.07 5.17 -25.82
CA ASP A 93 30.08 5.97 -26.51
C ASP A 93 30.50 7.22 -25.73
N ALA A 94 29.61 7.75 -24.89
CA ALA A 94 29.90 8.84 -23.96
C ALA A 94 30.85 8.43 -22.82
N LEU A 95 31.04 7.13 -22.59
CA LEU A 95 31.93 6.62 -21.54
C LEU A 95 33.38 6.47 -21.99
N ARG A 96 33.67 6.64 -23.29
CA ARG A 96 35.02 6.53 -23.83
C ARG A 96 35.93 7.60 -23.26
N GLY A 97 36.96 7.19 -22.53
CA GLY A 97 37.90 8.10 -21.86
C GLY A 97 37.39 8.68 -20.53
N SER A 98 36.19 8.29 -20.09
CA SER A 98 35.71 8.59 -18.73
C SER A 98 36.27 7.60 -17.71
N GLU A 99 36.36 8.02 -16.44
CA GLU A 99 36.62 7.10 -15.32
C GLU A 99 35.37 6.27 -15.05
N CYS A 100 35.36 5.02 -15.53
CA CYS A 100 34.26 4.08 -15.35
C CYS A 100 34.79 2.73 -14.88
N ALA A 101 34.05 2.05 -14.00
CA ALA A 101 34.46 0.78 -13.43
C ALA A 101 34.54 -0.34 -14.48
N THR A 102 35.51 -1.23 -14.31
CA THR A 102 35.58 -2.51 -15.01
C THR A 102 34.85 -3.57 -14.17
N GLY A 103 33.99 -4.35 -14.79
CA GLY A 103 33.28 -5.45 -14.13
C GLY A 103 34.15 -6.70 -14.07
N PHE A 104 34.00 -7.50 -13.00
CA PHE A 104 34.76 -8.72 -12.80
C PHE A 104 33.85 -9.93 -12.59
N LEU A 105 34.15 -11.02 -13.29
CA LEU A 105 33.46 -12.30 -13.13
C LEU A 105 33.86 -12.99 -11.82
N ASP A 106 33.11 -14.00 -11.39
CA ASP A 106 33.47 -14.81 -10.21
C ASP A 106 34.85 -15.50 -10.34
N SER A 107 35.37 -15.66 -11.56
CA SER A 107 36.73 -16.16 -11.79
C SER A 107 37.84 -15.13 -11.46
N GLY A 108 37.48 -13.86 -11.24
CA GLY A 108 38.42 -12.74 -11.11
C GLY A 108 38.85 -12.13 -12.45
N GLU A 109 38.43 -12.70 -13.58
CA GLU A 109 38.70 -12.13 -14.90
C GLU A 109 37.81 -10.92 -15.19
N PRO A 110 38.33 -9.90 -15.89
CA PRO A 110 37.52 -8.76 -16.29
C PRO A 110 36.48 -9.16 -17.35
N VAL A 111 35.31 -8.55 -17.30
CA VAL A 111 34.28 -8.69 -18.35
C VAL A 111 34.86 -8.22 -19.69
N VAL A 112 34.62 -9.00 -20.76
CA VAL A 112 35.10 -8.68 -22.10
C VAL A 112 34.64 -7.29 -22.53
N GLY A 113 35.57 -6.43 -22.94
CA GLY A 113 35.27 -5.04 -23.27
C GLY A 113 35.05 -4.15 -22.04
N THR A 114 35.51 -4.57 -20.85
CA THR A 114 35.34 -3.97 -19.52
C THR A 114 33.94 -4.06 -18.92
N ARG A 115 32.90 -4.12 -19.76
CA ARG A 115 31.48 -4.26 -19.41
C ARG A 115 30.66 -4.66 -20.63
N LYS A 116 29.41 -5.05 -20.41
CA LYS A 116 28.41 -5.25 -21.46
C LYS A 116 27.50 -4.01 -21.58
N VAL A 117 27.02 -3.78 -22.78
CA VAL A 117 26.00 -2.79 -23.14
C VAL A 117 24.64 -3.47 -23.11
N PHE A 118 23.61 -2.76 -22.65
CA PHE A 118 22.25 -3.26 -22.49
C PHE A 118 21.25 -2.28 -23.10
N PRO A 119 19.99 -2.70 -23.34
CA PRO A 119 18.90 -1.77 -23.64
C PRO A 119 18.79 -0.71 -22.54
N GLY A 120 18.69 0.56 -22.95
CA GLY A 120 18.80 1.74 -22.09
C GLY A 120 17.96 1.66 -20.82
N ILE A 121 16.62 1.62 -20.94
CA ILE A 121 15.72 1.67 -19.77
C ILE A 121 15.71 0.35 -19.00
N ALA A 122 15.98 -0.78 -19.66
CA ALA A 122 15.91 -2.08 -19.00
C ALA A 122 17.09 -2.33 -18.06
N ALA A 123 18.32 -2.02 -18.49
CA ALA A 123 19.53 -2.29 -17.71
C ALA A 123 20.77 -1.48 -18.17
N GLY A 124 20.60 -0.45 -19.01
CA GLY A 124 21.70 0.23 -19.72
C GLY A 124 22.18 1.54 -19.11
N ALA A 125 21.59 2.00 -18.00
CA ALA A 125 22.05 3.20 -17.31
C ALA A 125 23.41 2.95 -16.63
N VAL A 126 24.35 3.87 -16.84
CA VAL A 126 25.62 3.93 -16.10
C VAL A 126 25.59 5.21 -15.26
N ALA A 127 25.73 5.09 -13.95
CA ALA A 127 25.60 6.19 -13.01
C ALA A 127 26.50 6.01 -11.78
N SER A 128 26.82 7.12 -11.12
CA SER A 128 27.45 7.09 -9.80
C SER A 128 26.41 6.87 -8.69
N ALA A 129 26.87 6.42 -7.51
CA ALA A 129 26.01 6.34 -6.31
C ALA A 129 25.40 7.71 -5.94
N ALA A 130 26.16 8.80 -6.16
CA ALA A 130 25.69 10.16 -5.90
C ALA A 130 24.55 10.60 -6.84
N ASP A 131 24.64 10.27 -8.14
CA ASP A 131 23.56 10.57 -9.09
C ASP A 131 22.28 9.80 -8.72
N MET A 132 22.40 8.52 -8.39
CA MET A 132 21.26 7.72 -7.95
C MET A 132 20.65 8.26 -6.64
N ALA A 133 21.46 8.73 -5.69
CA ALA A 133 20.97 9.37 -4.49
C ALA A 133 20.19 10.66 -4.80
N ARG A 134 20.63 11.48 -5.78
CA ARG A 134 19.88 12.68 -6.21
C ARG A 134 18.51 12.33 -6.76
N PHE A 135 18.42 11.27 -7.58
CA PHE A 135 17.13 10.77 -8.07
C PHE A 135 16.19 10.37 -6.92
N LEU A 136 16.71 9.62 -5.93
CA LEU A 136 15.90 9.14 -4.80
C LEU A 136 15.39 10.31 -3.93
N VAL A 137 16.24 11.32 -3.69
CA VAL A 137 15.84 12.54 -2.96
C VAL A 137 14.77 13.31 -3.71
N ALA A 138 14.91 13.48 -5.03
CA ALA A 138 13.91 14.16 -5.84
C ALA A 138 12.59 13.38 -5.88
N LEU A 139 12.64 12.06 -6.02
CA LEU A 139 11.47 11.19 -6.00
C LEU A 139 10.73 11.27 -4.66
N SER A 140 11.45 11.18 -3.54
CA SER A 140 10.86 11.32 -2.20
C SER A 140 10.28 12.72 -1.97
N SER A 141 10.95 13.76 -2.46
CA SER A 141 10.46 15.14 -2.33
C SER A 141 9.19 15.35 -3.15
N ALA A 142 9.15 14.81 -4.38
CA ALA A 142 7.97 14.84 -5.22
C ALA A 142 6.81 14.06 -4.59
N HIS A 143 7.06 12.93 -3.92
CA HIS A 143 6.03 12.17 -3.21
C HIS A 143 5.38 12.96 -2.06
N GLN A 144 6.09 13.91 -1.46
CA GLN A 144 5.60 14.70 -0.32
C GLN A 144 5.05 16.07 -0.71
N SER A 145 5.39 16.56 -1.89
CA SER A 145 4.99 17.88 -2.40
C SER A 145 3.98 17.74 -3.52
N ILE A 146 2.81 18.35 -3.38
CA ILE A 146 1.75 18.30 -4.41
C ILE A 146 2.18 18.95 -5.74
N ASP A 147 3.12 19.89 -5.69
CA ASP A 147 3.70 20.55 -6.87
C ASP A 147 4.86 19.73 -7.48
N GLY A 148 5.22 18.58 -6.89
CA GLY A 148 6.31 17.72 -7.35
C GLY A 148 7.71 18.22 -6.94
N CYS A 149 8.74 17.69 -7.60
CA CYS A 149 10.14 18.08 -7.42
C CYS A 149 10.94 17.90 -8.71
N GLY A 150 11.47 19.00 -9.25
CA GLY A 150 12.18 18.99 -10.53
C GLY A 150 11.28 18.45 -11.66
N PRO A 151 11.76 17.50 -12.48
CA PRO A 151 10.96 16.92 -13.55
C PRO A 151 9.98 15.82 -13.08
N ILE A 152 9.90 15.53 -11.78
CA ILE A 152 9.05 14.47 -11.23
C ILE A 152 7.80 15.10 -10.63
N SER A 153 6.63 14.82 -11.22
CA SER A 153 5.35 15.26 -10.65
C SER A 153 4.98 14.45 -9.40
N HIS A 154 4.17 15.06 -8.53
CA HIS A 154 3.63 14.40 -7.34
C HIS A 154 2.92 13.08 -7.66
N GLU A 155 1.98 13.15 -8.62
CA GLU A 155 1.21 11.97 -9.06
C GLU A 155 2.13 10.84 -9.54
N THR A 156 3.17 11.18 -10.31
CA THR A 156 4.13 10.17 -10.79
C THR A 156 4.84 9.53 -9.61
N ALA A 157 5.35 10.33 -8.67
CA ALA A 157 6.05 9.82 -7.49
C ALA A 157 5.17 8.93 -6.61
N VAL A 158 3.92 9.34 -6.34
CA VAL A 158 2.95 8.55 -5.58
C VAL A 158 2.67 7.22 -6.26
N ARG A 159 2.42 7.20 -7.59
CA ARG A 159 2.17 5.96 -8.32
C ARG A 159 3.41 5.06 -8.40
N MET A 160 4.60 5.62 -8.55
CA MET A 160 5.86 4.88 -8.52
C MET A 160 6.09 4.19 -7.18
N LEU A 161 5.71 4.82 -6.08
CA LEU A 161 5.91 4.36 -4.71
C LEU A 161 4.68 3.67 -4.10
N HIS A 162 3.59 3.51 -4.86
CA HIS A 162 2.43 2.75 -4.44
C HIS A 162 2.61 1.26 -4.76
N GLY A 163 3.21 0.54 -3.82
CA GLY A 163 3.46 -0.89 -3.98
C GLY A 163 2.23 -1.77 -3.78
N SER A 164 2.02 -2.69 -4.72
CA SER A 164 1.05 -3.79 -4.60
C SER A 164 1.76 -5.14 -4.60
N ASP A 165 1.19 -6.14 -3.92
CA ASP A 165 1.68 -7.51 -4.00
C ASP A 165 0.82 -8.32 -4.99
N LYS A 166 1.46 -8.85 -6.03
CA LYS A 166 0.87 -9.83 -6.95
C LYS A 166 1.79 -11.03 -7.14
N GLY A 167 2.58 -11.36 -6.09
CA GLY A 167 3.62 -12.39 -6.09
C GLY A 167 5.05 -11.83 -5.97
N CYS A 168 5.22 -10.51 -5.89
CA CYS A 168 6.56 -9.91 -5.77
C CYS A 168 7.16 -10.06 -4.37
N ARG A 169 6.35 -10.29 -3.33
CA ARG A 169 6.87 -10.61 -1.99
C ARG A 169 7.62 -11.94 -1.96
N GLU A 170 7.15 -12.95 -2.68
CA GLU A 170 7.88 -14.21 -2.85
C GLU A 170 9.22 -13.97 -3.56
N PHE A 171 9.24 -13.06 -4.55
CA PHE A 171 10.44 -12.76 -5.32
C PHE A 171 11.52 -11.98 -4.53
N MET A 172 11.15 -10.89 -3.84
CA MET A 172 12.10 -9.94 -3.24
C MET A 172 11.79 -9.56 -1.78
N GLY A 173 10.75 -10.13 -1.17
CA GLY A 173 10.27 -9.70 0.16
C GLY A 173 9.62 -8.31 0.15
N CYS A 174 9.37 -7.75 -1.04
CA CYS A 174 8.91 -6.38 -1.24
C CYS A 174 7.62 -6.37 -2.10
N THR A 175 6.89 -5.26 -2.06
CA THR A 175 5.81 -4.97 -3.02
C THR A 175 6.36 -4.23 -4.25
N MET A 176 5.59 -4.14 -5.34
CA MET A 176 6.02 -3.49 -6.59
C MET A 176 5.11 -2.32 -6.94
N GLY A 177 5.69 -1.13 -7.08
CA GLY A 177 5.06 0.05 -7.64
C GLY A 177 5.26 0.12 -9.15
N LEU A 178 5.46 1.33 -9.69
CA LEU A 178 5.82 1.51 -11.11
C LEU A 178 7.34 1.65 -11.24
N GLY A 179 8.02 0.55 -11.57
CA GLY A 179 9.46 0.48 -11.80
C GLY A 179 10.34 0.47 -10.54
N ILE A 180 9.74 0.56 -9.35
CA ILE A 180 10.45 0.57 -8.06
C ILE A 180 9.77 -0.43 -7.11
N PHE A 181 10.57 -1.24 -6.41
CA PHE A 181 10.06 -2.06 -5.31
C PHE A 181 9.86 -1.18 -4.08
N THR A 182 8.89 -1.51 -3.25
CA THR A 182 8.67 -0.86 -1.97
C THR A 182 8.59 -1.86 -0.84
N ALA A 183 9.06 -1.48 0.34
CA ALA A 183 8.94 -2.28 1.55
C ALA A 183 8.50 -1.42 2.73
N GLU A 184 8.03 -2.08 3.77
CA GLU A 184 7.72 -1.46 5.06
C GLU A 184 8.82 -1.80 6.04
N ALA A 185 9.21 -0.84 6.86
CA ALA A 185 10.01 -1.08 8.04
C ALA A 185 9.26 -0.45 9.22
N GLY A 186 8.31 -1.21 9.77
CA GLY A 186 7.32 -0.70 10.71
C GLY A 186 6.62 0.55 10.16
N PRO A 187 6.71 1.72 10.83
CA PRO A 187 6.07 2.94 10.35
C PRO A 187 6.72 3.56 9.11
N ASN A 188 7.91 3.10 8.71
CA ASN A 188 8.63 3.63 7.56
C ASN A 188 8.19 2.96 6.25
N ARG A 189 8.37 3.69 5.15
CA ARG A 189 8.20 3.20 3.78
C ARG A 189 9.51 3.37 3.01
N LEU A 190 9.98 2.27 2.44
CA LEU A 190 11.26 2.17 1.75
C LEU A 190 11.04 2.01 0.25
N ALA A 191 11.77 2.78 -0.54
CA ALA A 191 11.98 2.59 -1.98
C ALA A 191 13.24 1.75 -2.16
N ILE A 192 13.13 0.68 -2.96
CA ILE A 192 14.17 -0.33 -3.12
C ILE A 192 14.29 -0.69 -4.60
N HIS A 193 15.52 -0.88 -5.05
CA HIS A 193 15.78 -1.63 -6.28
C HIS A 193 17.18 -2.25 -6.20
N GLN A 194 17.36 -3.36 -6.89
CA GLN A 194 18.66 -4.01 -7.05
C GLN A 194 19.23 -3.75 -8.45
N GLY A 195 20.41 -4.25 -8.74
CA GLY A 195 20.93 -4.32 -10.11
C GLY A 195 21.86 -5.51 -10.22
N ALA A 196 21.76 -6.23 -11.32
CA ALA A 196 22.61 -7.37 -11.62
C ALA A 196 22.88 -7.41 -13.12
N ASN A 197 24.06 -6.92 -13.51
CA ASN A 197 24.64 -7.12 -14.83
C ASN A 197 25.88 -8.01 -14.67
N ASP A 198 26.36 -8.63 -15.73
CA ASP A 198 27.60 -9.39 -15.71
C ASP A 198 28.75 -8.54 -15.13
N GLY A 199 29.37 -9.03 -14.05
CA GLY A 199 30.43 -8.34 -13.32
C GLY A 199 30.03 -7.11 -12.51
N PHE A 200 28.72 -6.85 -12.28
CA PHE A 200 28.26 -5.73 -11.46
C PHE A 200 27.06 -6.07 -10.58
N ARG A 201 27.03 -5.50 -9.36
CA ARG A 201 25.89 -5.55 -8.44
C ARG A 201 25.57 -4.15 -7.92
N ALA A 202 24.29 -3.89 -7.75
CA ALA A 202 23.81 -2.64 -7.17
C ALA A 202 22.65 -2.89 -6.22
N MET A 203 22.49 -1.97 -5.28
CA MET A 203 21.28 -1.84 -4.46
C MET A 203 21.12 -0.37 -4.07
N PHE A 204 19.88 0.11 -4.07
CA PHE A 204 19.53 1.26 -3.25
C PHE A 204 18.40 0.91 -2.28
N VAL A 205 18.42 1.60 -1.14
CA VAL A 205 17.34 1.61 -0.15
C VAL A 205 17.16 3.05 0.31
N HIS A 206 15.94 3.58 0.22
CA HIS A 206 15.64 4.94 0.63
C HIS A 206 14.30 5.04 1.35
N CYS A 207 14.30 5.58 2.56
CA CYS A 207 13.09 5.84 3.33
C CYS A 207 12.41 7.11 2.82
N TYR A 208 11.33 6.96 2.05
CA TYR A 208 10.64 8.09 1.41
C TYR A 208 9.48 8.64 2.27
N ALA A 209 8.98 7.87 3.23
CA ALA A 209 7.93 8.27 4.15
C ALA A 209 8.05 7.55 5.49
N GLY A 210 7.45 8.14 6.52
CA GLY A 210 7.56 7.69 7.90
C GLY A 210 8.58 8.50 8.69
N PRO A 211 8.79 8.15 9.96
CA PRO A 211 9.50 9.03 10.87
C PRO A 211 11.03 9.07 10.63
N ASP A 212 11.58 8.16 9.81
CA ASP A 212 12.98 8.17 9.36
C ASP A 212 13.14 8.63 7.89
N ALA A 213 12.14 9.33 7.34
CA ALA A 213 12.18 9.81 5.96
C ALA A 213 13.46 10.64 5.65
N GLY A 214 14.01 10.44 4.46
CA GLY A 214 15.26 11.03 4.01
C GLY A 214 16.50 10.16 4.22
N ASN A 215 16.45 9.17 5.12
CA ASN A 215 17.54 8.20 5.29
C ASN A 215 17.61 7.23 4.11
N GLY A 216 18.80 6.91 3.63
CA GLY A 216 18.97 5.92 2.57
C GLY A 216 20.41 5.83 2.10
N PHE A 217 20.65 4.89 1.19
CA PHE A 217 21.96 4.64 0.62
C PHE A 217 21.86 4.00 -0.77
N VAL A 218 22.97 4.10 -1.51
CA VAL A 218 23.19 3.42 -2.78
C VAL A 218 24.53 2.71 -2.67
N VAL A 219 24.56 1.39 -2.91
CA VAL A 219 25.80 0.60 -2.98
C VAL A 219 25.95 0.08 -4.39
N LEU A 220 27.12 0.31 -4.98
CA LEU A 220 27.52 -0.21 -6.28
C LEU A 220 28.78 -1.06 -6.09
N CYS A 221 28.85 -2.21 -6.75
CA CYS A 221 29.97 -3.14 -6.68
C CYS A 221 30.24 -3.72 -8.09
N ASN A 222 31.50 -3.94 -8.42
CA ASN A 222 31.95 -4.47 -9.73
C ASN A 222 32.38 -5.95 -9.64
N GLY A 223 31.53 -6.78 -9.04
CA GLY A 223 31.70 -8.23 -9.00
C GLY A 223 30.37 -8.97 -9.18
N GLU A 224 30.39 -10.31 -9.17
CA GLU A 224 29.20 -11.14 -9.36
C GLU A 224 28.61 -11.68 -8.06
N HIS A 225 28.92 -12.93 -7.68
CA HIS A 225 28.37 -13.55 -6.49
C HIS A 225 28.96 -12.94 -5.21
N ALA A 226 30.29 -12.82 -5.15
CA ALA A 226 30.96 -12.15 -4.04
C ALA A 226 30.53 -10.67 -3.92
N GLY A 227 30.25 -10.02 -5.07
CA GLY A 227 29.72 -8.67 -5.10
C GLY A 227 28.33 -8.56 -4.47
N MET A 228 27.47 -9.56 -4.66
CA MET A 228 26.13 -9.59 -4.03
C MET A 228 26.25 -9.73 -2.51
N LEU A 229 27.11 -10.63 -2.02
CA LEU A 229 27.36 -10.79 -0.59
C LEU A 229 27.93 -9.51 0.03
N PHE A 230 28.89 -8.86 -0.65
CA PHE A 230 29.42 -7.57 -0.22
C PHE A 230 28.35 -6.48 -0.15
N VAL A 231 27.50 -6.36 -1.17
CA VAL A 231 26.39 -5.38 -1.18
C VAL A 231 25.42 -5.64 -0.02
N ALA A 232 25.09 -6.91 0.25
CA ALA A 232 24.24 -7.28 1.37
C ALA A 232 24.88 -6.93 2.72
N GLU A 233 26.16 -7.26 2.92
CA GLU A 233 26.89 -6.92 4.15
C GLU A 233 27.00 -5.41 4.35
N ALA A 234 27.34 -4.65 3.31
CA ALA A 234 27.38 -3.20 3.34
C ALA A 234 26.00 -2.61 3.70
N ALA A 235 24.92 -3.11 3.10
CA ALA A 235 23.56 -2.70 3.43
C ALA A 235 23.23 -2.97 4.91
N GLN A 236 23.57 -4.15 5.44
CA GLN A 236 23.37 -4.48 6.85
C GLN A 236 24.15 -3.54 7.78
N ILE A 237 25.42 -3.26 7.48
CA ILE A 237 26.25 -2.34 8.27
C ILE A 237 25.64 -0.93 8.27
N ILE A 238 25.24 -0.43 7.10
CA ILE A 238 24.61 0.89 6.97
C ILE A 238 23.29 0.93 7.74
N LEU A 239 22.42 -0.08 7.59
CA LEU A 239 21.14 -0.15 8.29
C LEU A 239 21.33 -0.19 9.81
N ARG A 240 22.30 -0.97 10.33
CA ARG A 240 22.68 -0.95 11.76
C ARG A 240 23.11 0.44 12.21
N HIS A 241 23.90 1.14 11.41
CA HIS A 241 24.42 2.46 11.75
C HIS A 241 23.34 3.55 11.72
N THR A 242 22.51 3.55 10.68
CA THR A 242 21.42 4.53 10.51
C THR A 242 20.27 4.34 11.49
N GLY A 243 20.09 3.12 12.04
CA GLY A 243 19.06 2.83 13.02
C GLY A 243 17.63 3.04 12.52
N VAL A 244 17.38 2.81 11.22
CA VAL A 244 16.03 2.94 10.62
C VAL A 244 15.04 2.08 11.41
N ARG A 245 14.01 2.72 11.97
CA ARG A 245 12.99 2.03 12.79
C ARG A 245 12.27 0.99 11.96
N GLY A 246 11.97 -0.13 12.61
CA GLY A 246 11.29 -1.27 11.98
C GLY A 246 12.20 -2.17 11.14
N VAL A 247 13.51 -1.93 11.12
CA VAL A 247 14.49 -2.93 10.67
C VAL A 247 15.03 -3.68 11.90
N ASP A 248 14.66 -4.95 12.04
CA ASP A 248 15.16 -5.82 13.09
C ASP A 248 16.56 -6.36 12.73
N THR A 249 17.58 -5.61 13.12
CA THR A 249 18.97 -5.96 12.81
C THR A 249 19.42 -7.30 13.42
N GLY A 250 18.68 -7.84 14.39
CA GLY A 250 18.91 -9.18 14.96
C GLY A 250 18.54 -10.31 14.00
N GLN A 251 17.73 -10.03 12.97
CA GLN A 251 17.37 -10.98 11.92
C GLN A 251 18.37 -11.00 10.76
N PHE A 252 19.38 -10.13 10.75
CA PHE A 252 20.40 -10.15 9.72
C PHE A 252 21.24 -11.44 9.79
N ARG A 253 21.34 -12.10 8.64
CA ARG A 253 22.14 -13.32 8.45
C ARG A 253 23.42 -12.99 7.69
N THR A 254 24.47 -13.78 7.92
CA THR A 254 25.75 -13.62 7.21
C THR A 254 25.97 -14.70 6.15
N ASP A 255 25.11 -15.72 6.14
CA ASP A 255 25.19 -16.89 5.28
C ASP A 255 23.83 -17.25 4.70
N LEU A 256 23.84 -17.74 3.46
CA LEU A 256 22.67 -18.29 2.79
C LEU A 256 23.09 -19.51 1.96
N GLU A 257 22.42 -20.64 2.18
CA GLU A 257 22.58 -21.81 1.34
C GLU A 257 21.78 -21.64 0.05
N PHE A 258 22.46 -21.54 -1.09
CA PHE A 258 21.83 -21.43 -2.40
C PHE A 258 21.50 -22.79 -3.04
N GLY A 259 21.56 -23.88 -2.28
CA GLY A 259 21.25 -25.23 -2.76
C GLY A 259 19.85 -25.27 -3.36
N GLY A 260 19.75 -25.60 -4.65
CA GLY A 260 18.46 -25.66 -5.36
C GLY A 260 17.92 -24.33 -5.89
N ILE A 261 18.59 -23.19 -5.65
CA ILE A 261 18.20 -21.88 -6.22
C ILE A 261 18.92 -21.67 -7.57
N PRO A 262 18.19 -21.48 -8.69
CA PRO A 262 18.76 -21.16 -9.99
C PRO A 262 19.65 -19.91 -9.93
N LEU A 263 20.74 -19.88 -10.71
CA LEU A 263 21.76 -18.83 -10.66
C LEU A 263 21.16 -17.43 -10.84
N GLU A 264 20.23 -17.30 -11.78
CA GLU A 264 19.50 -16.08 -12.13
C GLU A 264 18.56 -15.57 -11.02
N GLN A 265 18.23 -16.41 -10.03
CA GLN A 265 17.40 -16.05 -8.87
C GLN A 265 18.22 -15.77 -7.62
N ARG A 266 19.51 -16.17 -7.58
CA ARG A 266 20.34 -16.07 -6.37
C ARG A 266 20.52 -14.65 -5.86
N VAL A 267 20.59 -13.65 -6.75
CA VAL A 267 20.73 -12.25 -6.32
C VAL A 267 19.48 -11.78 -5.58
N ASN A 268 18.30 -12.07 -6.12
CA ASN A 268 17.03 -11.66 -5.54
C ASN A 268 16.76 -12.40 -4.22
N ALA A 269 17.00 -13.72 -4.19
CA ALA A 269 16.92 -14.51 -2.97
C ALA A 269 17.95 -14.03 -1.92
N GLY A 270 19.18 -13.72 -2.34
CA GLY A 270 20.23 -13.20 -1.47
C GLY A 270 19.81 -11.92 -0.77
N TYR A 271 19.37 -10.90 -1.51
CA TYR A 271 18.92 -9.65 -0.91
C TYR A 271 17.64 -9.79 -0.10
N ARG A 272 16.69 -10.63 -0.54
CA ARG A 272 15.47 -10.95 0.21
C ARG A 272 15.81 -11.49 1.60
N GLU A 273 16.64 -12.54 1.68
CA GLU A 273 16.92 -13.24 2.93
C GLU A 273 17.95 -12.51 3.81
N LEU A 274 18.96 -11.89 3.21
CA LEU A 274 20.06 -11.27 3.96
C LEU A 274 19.74 -9.83 4.39
N VAL A 275 18.87 -9.12 3.69
CA VAL A 275 18.60 -7.69 3.95
C VAL A 275 17.12 -7.45 4.26
N PHE A 276 16.22 -7.78 3.34
CA PHE A 276 14.82 -7.34 3.43
C PHE A 276 13.95 -8.16 4.38
N ALA A 277 14.34 -9.38 4.72
CA ALA A 277 13.66 -10.19 5.73
C ALA A 277 13.67 -9.54 7.11
N ALA A 278 14.65 -8.67 7.41
CA ALA A 278 14.71 -7.91 8.65
C ALA A 278 13.69 -6.75 8.72
N CYS A 279 13.02 -6.41 7.62
CA CYS A 279 12.06 -5.32 7.59
C CYS A 279 10.70 -5.77 8.13
N ALA A 280 10.26 -5.18 9.24
CA ALA A 280 8.98 -5.49 9.88
C ALA A 280 7.79 -4.89 9.12
N ALA A 281 6.67 -5.60 9.10
CA ALA A 281 5.40 -5.07 8.59
C ALA A 281 4.90 -3.88 9.43
N ASP A 282 4.16 -2.95 8.81
CA ASP A 282 3.50 -1.85 9.52
C ASP A 282 2.22 -2.33 10.19
N LEU A 283 2.31 -2.67 11.48
CA LEU A 283 1.18 -3.10 12.30
C LEU A 283 0.54 -1.92 13.05
N PRO A 284 -0.78 -1.97 13.29
CA PRO A 284 -1.46 -1.00 14.12
C PRO A 284 -0.97 -1.10 15.58
N GLU A 285 -1.23 -0.04 16.33
CA GLU A 285 -0.89 0.04 17.75
C GLU A 285 -1.51 -1.11 18.56
N GLN A 286 -0.79 -1.59 19.57
CA GLN A 286 -1.29 -2.63 20.47
C GLN A 286 -2.32 -2.05 21.45
N ILE A 287 -3.24 -2.92 21.90
CA ILE A 287 -4.13 -2.60 23.01
C ILE A 287 -3.34 -2.67 24.31
N ILE A 288 -3.17 -1.51 24.96
CA ILE A 288 -2.41 -1.39 26.21
C ILE A 288 -3.33 -1.58 27.42
N ALA A 289 -4.53 -1.00 27.38
CA ALA A 289 -5.51 -1.07 28.45
C ALA A 289 -6.57 -2.11 28.10
N HIS A 290 -6.51 -3.26 28.75
CA HIS A 290 -7.48 -4.34 28.55
C HIS A 290 -8.67 -4.22 29.51
N GLY A 291 -9.79 -4.81 29.08
CA GLY A 291 -10.97 -4.97 29.93
C GLY A 291 -10.74 -5.99 31.04
N PRO A 292 -11.76 -6.26 31.87
CA PRO A 292 -11.67 -7.37 32.81
C PRO A 292 -11.48 -8.69 32.05
N ARG A 293 -10.79 -9.65 32.68
CA ARG A 293 -10.63 -10.98 32.12
C ARG A 293 -12.01 -11.63 31.93
N ASP A 294 -12.23 -12.27 30.78
CA ASP A 294 -13.46 -13.00 30.52
C ASP A 294 -13.61 -14.15 31.54
N PRO A 295 -14.75 -14.28 32.24
CA PRO A 295 -15.01 -15.39 33.16
C PRO A 295 -14.89 -16.79 32.52
N LEU A 296 -15.06 -16.89 31.20
CA LEU A 296 -14.93 -18.15 30.45
C LEU A 296 -13.55 -18.32 29.80
N ALA A 297 -12.60 -17.41 30.01
CA ALA A 297 -11.29 -17.48 29.35
C ALA A 297 -10.50 -18.76 29.70
N ASP A 298 -10.69 -19.35 30.88
CA ASP A 298 -10.05 -20.63 31.24
C ASP A 298 -10.61 -21.83 30.46
N PHE A 299 -11.82 -21.71 29.90
CA PHE A 299 -12.42 -22.72 29.04
C PHE A 299 -12.16 -22.48 27.55
N ASN A 300 -11.72 -21.28 27.17
CA ASN A 300 -11.48 -20.91 25.78
C ASN A 300 -10.15 -21.49 25.28
N LEU A 301 -10.23 -22.47 24.39
CA LEU A 301 -9.09 -23.17 23.79
C LEU A 301 -8.19 -22.25 22.93
N ALA A 302 -8.70 -21.10 22.50
CA ALA A 302 -7.94 -20.11 21.74
C ALA A 302 -7.06 -19.20 22.62
N VAL A 303 -7.28 -19.16 23.94
CA VAL A 303 -6.46 -18.33 24.84
C VAL A 303 -5.04 -18.87 24.89
N GLY A 304 -4.06 -17.98 24.66
CA GLY A 304 -2.65 -18.34 24.56
C GLY A 304 -2.24 -18.93 23.21
N ALA A 305 -3.13 -18.90 22.21
CA ALA A 305 -2.81 -19.30 20.85
C ALA A 305 -1.79 -18.36 20.19
N ARG A 306 -1.03 -18.90 19.24
CA ARG A 306 -0.05 -18.16 18.44
C ARG A 306 -0.55 -17.99 17.01
N VAL A 307 -0.66 -16.76 16.54
CA VAL A 307 -0.97 -16.46 15.12
C VAL A 307 0.21 -16.90 14.26
N GLU A 308 -0.05 -17.73 13.26
CA GLU A 308 0.96 -18.17 12.28
C GLU A 308 1.00 -17.25 11.07
N ALA A 309 -0.18 -16.91 10.54
CA ALA A 309 -0.32 -16.14 9.33
C ALA A 309 -1.68 -15.45 9.28
N VAL A 310 -1.74 -14.33 8.57
CA VAL A 310 -2.96 -13.55 8.39
C VAL A 310 -2.90 -12.85 7.03
N SER A 311 -4.04 -12.77 6.34
CA SER A 311 -4.15 -12.06 5.05
C SER A 311 -3.99 -10.55 5.22
N ASN A 312 -4.64 -9.98 6.23
CA ASN A 312 -4.69 -8.55 6.49
C ASN A 312 -4.93 -8.27 7.99
N GLN A 313 -4.26 -7.25 8.54
CA GLN A 313 -4.48 -6.78 9.93
C GLN A 313 -4.12 -5.30 10.06
N ARG A 314 -4.46 -4.50 9.04
CA ARG A 314 -4.04 -3.10 8.90
C ARG A 314 -4.86 -2.10 9.74
N PHE A 315 -6.01 -2.47 10.27
CA PHE A 315 -6.78 -1.60 11.17
C PHE A 315 -6.62 -2.05 12.61
N ALA A 316 -6.67 -3.35 12.86
CA ALA A 316 -6.44 -3.90 14.19
C ALA A 316 -5.80 -5.29 14.11
N ARG A 317 -4.90 -5.58 15.07
CA ARG A 317 -4.02 -6.75 15.07
C ARG A 317 -4.82 -8.04 15.25
N ALA A 318 -4.50 -9.09 14.48
CA ALA A 318 -5.24 -10.35 14.53
C ALA A 318 -5.17 -11.05 15.91
N GLU A 319 -4.10 -10.81 16.67
CA GLU A 319 -3.92 -11.35 18.02
C GLU A 319 -5.01 -10.91 19.02
N ASN A 320 -5.61 -9.73 18.83
CA ASN A 320 -6.69 -9.23 19.69
C ASN A 320 -7.92 -10.14 19.67
N LEU A 321 -8.16 -10.85 18.54
CA LEU A 321 -9.26 -11.79 18.41
C LEU A 321 -9.18 -12.92 19.46
N LEU A 322 -7.97 -13.28 19.87
CA LEU A 322 -7.65 -14.41 20.74
C LEU A 322 -7.41 -13.99 22.21
N SER A 323 -7.67 -12.71 22.52
CA SER A 323 -7.44 -12.14 23.85
C SER A 323 -8.33 -12.76 24.93
N PRO A 324 -7.79 -13.06 26.13
CA PRO A 324 -8.58 -13.55 27.27
C PRO A 324 -9.39 -12.45 27.97
N TYR A 325 -9.29 -11.21 27.52
CA TYR A 325 -9.97 -10.06 28.14
C TYR A 325 -11.22 -9.69 27.36
N LEU A 326 -12.26 -9.25 28.08
CA LEU A 326 -13.43 -8.66 27.44
C LEU A 326 -13.01 -7.43 26.63
N PRO A 327 -13.61 -7.21 25.43
CA PRO A 327 -13.29 -6.08 24.59
C PRO A 327 -13.46 -4.74 25.28
N THR A 328 -12.58 -3.80 24.96
CA THR A 328 -12.69 -2.40 25.39
C THR A 328 -12.84 -1.46 24.21
N PHE A 329 -13.42 -0.29 24.48
CA PHE A 329 -13.54 0.79 23.50
C PHE A 329 -13.25 2.11 24.19
N ASP A 330 -12.13 2.72 23.86
CA ASP A 330 -11.83 4.09 24.26
C ASP A 330 -12.29 5.02 23.14
N PRO A 331 -13.30 5.89 23.34
CA PRO A 331 -13.79 6.81 22.32
C PRO A 331 -12.76 7.81 21.80
N SER A 332 -11.76 8.18 22.61
CA SER A 332 -10.76 9.21 22.29
C SER A 332 -9.50 8.67 21.62
N LEU A 333 -9.33 7.34 21.59
CA LEU A 333 -8.08 6.73 21.13
C LEU A 333 -8.02 6.58 19.59
N PHE A 334 -7.06 7.23 18.97
CA PHE A 334 -6.77 7.17 17.52
C PHE A 334 -5.25 7.01 17.32
N GLY A 335 -4.88 6.15 16.37
CA GLY A 335 -3.49 5.86 16.00
C GLY A 335 -3.21 6.20 14.54
N ARG A 336 -2.06 5.77 14.03
CA ARG A 336 -1.61 6.09 12.66
C ARG A 336 -2.50 5.50 11.57
N GLN A 337 -3.13 4.37 11.85
CA GLN A 337 -3.95 3.62 10.89
C GLN A 337 -5.46 3.87 11.07
N GLY A 338 -5.84 4.77 11.98
CA GLY A 338 -7.22 5.16 12.23
C GLY A 338 -7.65 4.93 13.69
N LYS A 339 -8.91 4.55 13.88
CA LYS A 339 -9.45 4.23 15.20
C LYS A 339 -8.75 3.00 15.76
N ILE A 340 -8.21 3.09 16.98
CA ILE A 340 -7.67 1.90 17.66
C ILE A 340 -8.85 1.09 18.19
N MET A 341 -8.97 -0.14 17.70
CA MET A 341 -10.06 -1.07 18.04
C MET A 341 -9.46 -2.31 18.70
N ASP A 342 -10.04 -2.73 19.83
CA ASP A 342 -9.69 -3.98 20.51
C ASP A 342 -10.33 -5.18 19.79
N SER A 343 -9.88 -5.41 18.56
CA SER A 343 -10.42 -6.39 17.62
C SER A 343 -9.36 -6.82 16.59
N TRP A 344 -9.72 -7.77 15.72
CA TRP A 344 -9.07 -7.95 14.42
C TRP A 344 -9.90 -7.21 13.37
N GLU A 345 -9.27 -6.31 12.61
CA GLU A 345 -9.95 -5.54 11.56
C GLU A 345 -9.09 -5.39 10.30
N THR A 346 -9.73 -5.60 9.14
CA THR A 346 -9.11 -5.59 7.81
C THR A 346 -9.54 -4.42 6.93
N VAL A 347 -8.68 -4.11 5.95
CA VAL A 347 -8.88 -3.06 4.93
C VAL A 347 -10.21 -3.26 4.18
N ARG A 348 -10.87 -2.16 3.80
CA ARG A 348 -12.13 -2.22 3.03
C ARG A 348 -11.89 -2.79 1.63
N HIS A 349 -12.91 -3.46 1.08
CA HIS A 349 -12.97 -3.88 -0.33
C HIS A 349 -11.89 -4.88 -0.69
N ASN A 350 -11.81 -5.96 0.10
CA ASN A 350 -10.94 -7.09 -0.20
C ASN A 350 -11.24 -7.58 -1.63
N PRO A 351 -10.24 -7.62 -2.54
CA PRO A 351 -10.45 -8.14 -3.88
C PRO A 351 -10.69 -9.66 -3.89
N GLU A 352 -10.27 -10.36 -2.83
CA GLU A 352 -10.52 -11.78 -2.62
C GLU A 352 -11.86 -12.02 -1.91
N PRO A 353 -12.44 -13.23 -2.00
CA PRO A 353 -13.75 -13.51 -1.40
C PRO A 353 -13.81 -13.41 0.12
N PHE A 354 -12.66 -13.49 0.81
CA PHE A 354 -12.55 -13.43 2.27
C PHE A 354 -11.14 -13.05 2.73
N ASP A 355 -11.06 -12.43 3.90
CA ASP A 355 -9.84 -12.37 4.70
C ASP A 355 -9.70 -13.62 5.57
N TRP A 356 -8.49 -13.95 5.99
CA TRP A 356 -8.23 -15.14 6.80
C TRP A 356 -7.11 -14.95 7.80
N MET A 357 -7.17 -15.72 8.88
CA MET A 357 -6.05 -15.93 9.79
C MET A 357 -5.89 -17.41 10.13
N ILE A 358 -4.65 -17.83 10.37
CA ILE A 358 -4.30 -19.16 10.86
C ILE A 358 -3.58 -18.99 12.19
N PHE A 359 -3.98 -19.77 13.19
CA PHE A 359 -3.34 -19.79 14.50
C PHE A 359 -3.24 -21.21 15.06
N GLU A 360 -2.29 -21.42 15.98
CA GLU A 360 -2.17 -22.65 16.74
C GLU A 360 -2.64 -22.46 18.17
N MET A 361 -3.55 -23.32 18.62
CA MET A 361 -3.94 -23.43 20.02
C MET A 361 -2.80 -24.03 20.86
N PRO A 362 -2.75 -23.75 22.18
CA PRO A 362 -1.72 -24.31 23.07
C PRO A 362 -1.68 -25.85 23.09
N ARG A 363 -2.84 -26.49 22.92
CA ARG A 363 -3.00 -27.95 22.85
C ARG A 363 -3.98 -28.36 21.76
N ALA A 364 -3.84 -29.58 21.25
CA ALA A 364 -4.86 -30.18 20.40
C ALA A 364 -6.12 -30.49 21.24
N ALA A 365 -7.30 -30.15 20.74
CA ALA A 365 -8.56 -30.39 21.43
C ALA A 365 -9.74 -30.47 20.44
N ALA A 366 -10.80 -31.18 20.86
CA ALA A 366 -12.08 -31.16 20.17
C ALA A 366 -12.83 -29.86 20.49
N VAL A 367 -13.48 -29.27 19.48
CA VAL A 367 -14.28 -28.05 19.64
C VAL A 367 -15.75 -28.43 19.62
N SER A 368 -16.48 -28.06 20.67
CA SER A 368 -17.91 -28.34 20.85
C SER A 368 -18.80 -27.15 20.52
N CYS A 369 -18.35 -25.93 20.82
CA CYS A 369 -19.11 -24.69 20.64
C CYS A 369 -18.14 -23.55 20.31
N VAL A 370 -18.58 -22.60 19.49
CA VAL A 370 -17.83 -21.40 19.12
C VAL A 370 -18.64 -20.17 19.49
N ALA A 371 -17.97 -19.12 19.98
CA ALA A 371 -18.54 -17.80 20.13
C ALA A 371 -17.73 -16.75 19.36
N VAL A 372 -18.42 -15.83 18.69
CA VAL A 372 -17.85 -14.75 17.90
C VAL A 372 -18.51 -13.44 18.31
N SER A 373 -17.71 -12.43 18.62
CA SER A 373 -18.20 -11.09 18.99
C SER A 373 -17.81 -10.07 17.92
N THR A 374 -18.75 -9.21 17.56
CA THR A 374 -18.56 -8.01 16.72
C THR A 374 -18.80 -6.74 17.55
N GLN A 375 -18.66 -6.83 18.87
CA GLN A 375 -18.85 -5.69 19.78
C GLN A 375 -18.01 -4.49 19.32
N PHE A 376 -18.63 -3.30 19.42
CA PHE A 376 -18.14 -2.01 18.91
C PHE A 376 -18.00 -1.84 17.39
N HIS A 377 -18.19 -2.88 16.58
CA HIS A 377 -18.24 -2.75 15.12
C HIS A 377 -19.68 -2.56 14.65
N LEU A 378 -20.04 -1.32 14.32
CA LEU A 378 -21.35 -0.93 13.79
C LEU A 378 -21.20 -0.32 12.39
N GLY A 379 -21.49 -1.12 11.36
CA GLY A 379 -21.31 -0.76 9.95
C GLY A 379 -20.05 -1.33 9.30
N ASN A 380 -18.96 -1.54 10.06
CA ASN A 380 -17.71 -2.16 9.57
C ASN A 380 -17.46 -3.60 10.04
N HIS A 381 -18.43 -4.23 10.74
CA HIS A 381 -18.33 -5.65 11.08
C HIS A 381 -18.18 -6.53 9.83
N ALA A 382 -17.55 -7.69 9.99
CA ALA A 382 -17.63 -8.76 9.00
C ALA A 382 -19.06 -9.29 8.90
N GLU A 383 -19.49 -9.69 7.70
CA GLU A 383 -20.86 -10.19 7.49
C GLU A 383 -20.96 -11.70 7.63
N GLY A 384 -19.85 -12.42 7.43
CA GLY A 384 -19.82 -13.86 7.59
C GLY A 384 -18.50 -14.36 8.14
N ILE A 385 -18.54 -15.53 8.79
CA ILE A 385 -17.34 -16.21 9.29
C ILE A 385 -17.44 -17.72 9.10
N VAL A 386 -16.32 -18.34 8.75
CA VAL A 386 -16.14 -19.80 8.74
C VAL A 386 -14.95 -20.14 9.65
N ILE A 387 -15.09 -21.19 10.45
CA ILE A 387 -14.03 -21.69 11.32
C ILE A 387 -13.70 -23.11 10.92
N GLU A 388 -12.42 -23.39 10.71
CA GLU A 388 -11.90 -24.69 10.27
C GLU A 388 -10.75 -25.12 11.17
N GLY A 389 -10.58 -26.43 11.33
CA GLY A 389 -9.42 -27.02 12.01
C GLY A 389 -8.67 -27.95 11.07
N TRP A 390 -7.34 -27.98 11.17
CA TRP A 390 -6.52 -28.90 10.41
C TRP A 390 -6.60 -30.31 11.00
N ASP A 391 -7.22 -31.25 10.28
CA ASP A 391 -7.20 -32.67 10.63
C ASP A 391 -5.87 -33.27 10.17
N ALA A 392 -4.94 -33.44 11.10
CA ALA A 392 -3.62 -33.99 10.80
C ALA A 392 -3.67 -35.45 10.32
N ALA A 393 -4.71 -36.22 10.66
CA ALA A 393 -4.85 -37.60 10.22
C ALA A 393 -5.27 -37.68 8.75
N ARG A 394 -6.05 -36.70 8.27
CA ARG A 394 -6.48 -36.61 6.86
C ARG A 394 -5.60 -35.71 5.99
N GLY A 395 -4.84 -34.81 6.60
CA GLY A 395 -4.07 -33.82 5.87
C GLY A 395 -4.94 -32.77 5.17
N GLU A 396 -6.08 -32.41 5.77
CA GLU A 396 -7.01 -31.43 5.20
C GLU A 396 -7.67 -30.53 6.26
N TRP A 397 -8.27 -29.44 5.81
CA TRP A 397 -9.07 -28.54 6.67
C TRP A 397 -10.49 -29.09 6.82
N GLN A 398 -10.94 -29.29 8.06
CA GLN A 398 -12.30 -29.69 8.38
C GLN A 398 -13.09 -28.50 8.95
N VAL A 399 -14.33 -28.33 8.50
CA VAL A 399 -15.24 -27.28 8.99
C VAL A 399 -15.64 -27.56 10.44
N ILE A 400 -15.36 -26.61 11.33
CA ILE A 400 -15.82 -26.59 12.73
C ILE A 400 -17.15 -25.85 12.80
N VAL A 401 -17.25 -24.70 12.14
CA VAL A 401 -18.48 -23.90 11.99
C VAL A 401 -18.60 -23.50 10.52
N ALA A 402 -19.71 -23.90 9.89
CA ALA A 402 -20.06 -23.48 8.54
C ALA A 402 -20.31 -21.96 8.48
N LEU A 403 -20.48 -21.39 7.28
CA LEU A 403 -20.65 -19.94 7.12
C LEU A 403 -21.76 -19.41 8.03
N MET A 404 -21.37 -18.69 9.07
CA MET A 404 -22.24 -18.09 10.07
C MET A 404 -22.40 -16.62 9.75
N GLN A 405 -23.64 -16.18 9.57
CA GLN A 405 -23.96 -14.77 9.41
C GLN A 405 -23.65 -14.01 10.71
N LEU A 406 -22.96 -12.89 10.57
CA LEU A 406 -22.67 -11.96 11.64
C LEU A 406 -23.50 -10.69 11.48
N TYR A 407 -23.77 -10.04 12.60
CA TYR A 407 -24.47 -8.77 12.73
C TYR A 407 -23.61 -7.77 13.49
N GLY A 408 -23.78 -6.48 13.20
CA GLY A 408 -23.02 -5.42 13.84
C GLY A 408 -23.35 -5.31 15.33
N HIS A 409 -22.33 -5.05 16.15
CA HIS A 409 -22.48 -4.87 17.59
C HIS A 409 -23.25 -6.03 18.28
N ALA A 410 -22.87 -7.27 18.00
CA ALA A 410 -23.57 -8.46 18.49
C ALA A 410 -22.63 -9.59 18.93
N ALA A 411 -23.18 -10.51 19.71
CA ALA A 411 -22.59 -11.80 20.03
C ALA A 411 -23.29 -12.91 19.22
N HIS A 412 -22.50 -13.86 18.73
CA HIS A 412 -22.92 -14.97 17.88
C HIS A 412 -22.34 -16.26 18.43
N THR A 413 -23.11 -17.34 18.40
CA THR A 413 -22.65 -18.66 18.84
C THR A 413 -23.13 -19.74 17.89
N ALA A 414 -22.34 -20.80 17.79
CA ALA A 414 -22.67 -21.97 16.97
C ALA A 414 -22.16 -23.24 17.63
N GLN A 415 -22.95 -24.32 17.51
CA GLN A 415 -22.49 -25.66 17.81
C GLN A 415 -21.50 -26.11 16.73
N SER A 416 -20.45 -26.81 17.13
CA SER A 416 -19.53 -27.39 16.16
C SER A 416 -20.15 -28.55 15.37
N VAL A 417 -19.78 -28.66 14.09
CA VAL A 417 -20.15 -29.77 13.20
C VAL A 417 -19.03 -30.79 12.99
N SER A 418 -17.86 -30.61 13.64
CA SER A 418 -16.70 -31.49 13.46
C SER A 418 -16.65 -32.72 14.38
N GLY A 419 -17.63 -32.88 15.28
CA GLY A 419 -17.69 -34.02 16.21
C GLY A 419 -16.53 -34.03 17.20
N ASP A 420 -15.93 -35.21 17.41
CA ASP A 420 -14.83 -35.42 18.37
C ASP A 420 -13.43 -35.23 17.76
N ALA A 421 -13.35 -34.77 16.50
CA ALA A 421 -12.08 -34.49 15.85
C ALA A 421 -11.28 -33.43 16.63
N GLN A 422 -9.98 -33.67 16.78
CA GLN A 422 -9.09 -32.79 17.54
C GLN A 422 -8.27 -31.92 16.61
N PHE A 423 -8.23 -30.63 16.92
CA PHE A 423 -7.52 -29.65 16.13
C PHE A 423 -6.52 -28.94 17.03
N ARG A 424 -5.36 -28.59 16.47
CA ARG A 424 -4.41 -27.65 17.08
C ARG A 424 -4.29 -26.39 16.24
N ARG A 425 -4.25 -26.56 14.92
CA ARG A 425 -4.16 -25.49 13.94
C ARG A 425 -5.56 -25.12 13.46
N ILE A 426 -5.92 -23.86 13.58
CA ILE A 426 -7.24 -23.32 13.26
C ILE A 426 -7.11 -22.28 12.15
N ARG A 427 -8.06 -22.29 11.21
CA ARG A 427 -8.22 -21.26 10.20
C ARG A 427 -9.56 -20.56 10.39
N VAL A 428 -9.50 -19.24 10.41
CA VAL A 428 -10.67 -18.36 10.40
C VAL A 428 -10.75 -17.73 9.02
N ARG A 429 -11.93 -17.76 8.40
CA ARG A 429 -12.23 -17.02 7.17
C ARG A 429 -13.33 -16.01 7.45
N MET A 430 -13.09 -14.75 7.16
CA MET A 430 -13.94 -13.60 7.42
C MET A 430 -14.43 -13.01 6.09
N TYR A 431 -15.74 -12.87 5.92
CA TYR A 431 -16.36 -12.56 4.63
C TYR A 431 -17.00 -11.17 4.56
N PRO A 432 -16.75 -10.40 3.47
CA PRO A 432 -15.52 -10.46 2.65
C PRO A 432 -14.31 -9.87 3.40
N ASP A 433 -14.59 -8.93 4.30
CA ASP A 433 -13.67 -8.13 5.10
C ASP A 433 -14.47 -7.48 6.26
N GLY A 434 -13.79 -6.95 7.27
CA GLY A 434 -14.43 -6.25 8.38
C GLY A 434 -13.72 -6.39 9.71
N GLY A 435 -14.45 -6.09 10.78
CA GLY A 435 -13.98 -6.23 12.16
C GLY A 435 -14.67 -7.36 12.92
N VAL A 436 -13.88 -8.13 13.68
CA VAL A 436 -14.33 -9.13 14.65
C VAL A 436 -13.55 -8.95 15.94
N THR A 437 -14.27 -8.80 17.05
CA THR A 437 -13.71 -8.38 18.33
C THR A 437 -13.12 -9.55 19.10
N ARG A 438 -13.80 -10.70 19.15
CA ARG A 438 -13.33 -11.90 19.85
C ARG A 438 -13.78 -13.18 19.15
N LEU A 439 -12.95 -14.21 19.28
CA LEU A 439 -13.25 -15.60 18.98
C LEU A 439 -13.00 -16.44 20.24
N ALA A 440 -13.97 -17.27 20.59
CA ALA A 440 -13.80 -18.29 21.61
C ALA A 440 -14.15 -19.67 21.07
N LEU A 441 -13.26 -20.64 21.31
CA LEU A 441 -13.43 -22.04 20.95
C LEU A 441 -13.56 -22.85 22.24
N TYR A 442 -14.72 -23.47 22.46
CA TYR A 442 -15.00 -24.22 23.68
C TYR A 442 -15.07 -25.71 23.40
N GLY A 443 -14.34 -26.49 24.19
CA GLY A 443 -14.39 -27.95 24.14
C GLY A 443 -15.51 -28.56 24.99
N PRO A 444 -15.54 -29.89 25.13
CA PRO A 444 -16.51 -30.61 25.97
C PRO A 444 -16.48 -30.24 27.46
N GLU A 445 -15.36 -29.67 27.93
CA GLU A 445 -15.16 -29.26 29.33
C GLU A 445 -15.97 -28.02 29.73
N LEU A 446 -16.54 -27.27 28.79
CA LEU A 446 -17.40 -26.13 29.10
C LEU A 446 -18.65 -26.59 29.85
N PRO A 447 -19.02 -25.97 31.00
CA PRO A 447 -20.20 -26.37 31.76
C PRO A 447 -21.48 -26.39 30.91
N ALA A 448 -22.31 -27.42 31.09
CA ALA A 448 -23.52 -27.60 30.29
C ALA A 448 -24.51 -26.41 30.41
N SER A 449 -24.57 -25.77 31.58
CA SER A 449 -25.36 -24.55 31.82
C SER A 449 -24.86 -23.38 30.97
N GLU A 450 -23.54 -23.22 30.86
CA GLU A 450 -22.91 -22.20 30.02
C GLU A 450 -23.15 -22.47 28.54
N LYS A 451 -22.96 -23.72 28.10
CA LYS A 451 -23.24 -24.12 26.72
C LYS A 451 -24.70 -23.85 26.32
N THR A 452 -25.64 -24.19 27.20
CA THR A 452 -27.08 -23.94 26.98
C THR A 452 -27.38 -22.44 26.92
N ARG A 453 -26.82 -21.66 27.85
CA ARG A 453 -26.98 -20.20 27.89
C ARG A 453 -26.45 -19.51 26.64
N MET A 454 -25.31 -19.96 26.12
CA MET A 454 -24.66 -19.37 24.95
C MET A 454 -25.42 -19.66 23.66
N LEU A 455 -25.90 -20.88 23.48
CA LEU A 455 -26.55 -21.33 22.24
C LEU A 455 -28.01 -20.87 22.11
N SER A 456 -28.60 -20.25 23.15
CA SER A 456 -30.00 -19.82 23.14
C SER A 456 -30.22 -18.46 23.81
N PRO A 457 -30.43 -17.37 23.04
CA PRO A 457 -30.40 -17.31 21.58
C PRO A 457 -28.97 -17.38 21.03
N ALA A 458 -28.81 -17.97 19.84
CA ALA A 458 -27.52 -18.06 19.16
C ALA A 458 -26.93 -16.68 18.78
N THR A 459 -27.80 -15.70 18.49
CA THR A 459 -27.41 -14.32 18.21
C THR A 459 -28.05 -13.40 19.23
N ARG A 460 -27.26 -12.50 19.81
CA ARG A 460 -27.71 -11.47 20.74
C ARG A 460 -27.07 -10.13 20.40
N ALA A 461 -27.90 -9.13 20.08
CA ALA A 461 -27.43 -7.76 19.97
C ALA A 461 -26.97 -7.25 21.35
N TRP A 462 -25.85 -6.55 21.38
CA TRP A 462 -25.44 -5.82 22.57
C TRP A 462 -26.33 -4.57 22.74
N PRO A 463 -26.55 -4.10 23.98
CA PRO A 463 -27.24 -2.84 24.21
C PRO A 463 -26.56 -1.72 23.43
N SER A 464 -27.36 -0.78 22.89
CA SER A 464 -26.81 0.41 22.24
C SER A 464 -25.80 1.07 23.19
N PHE A 465 -24.62 1.38 22.66
CA PHE A 465 -23.63 2.19 23.34
C PHE A 465 -23.52 3.51 22.59
N ASP A 466 -23.72 4.63 23.28
CA ASP A 466 -23.28 5.93 22.78
C ASP A 466 -21.80 6.06 23.15
N PRO A 467 -20.88 5.96 22.18
CA PRO A 467 -19.47 6.09 22.50
C PRO A 467 -19.11 7.48 23.04
N GLN A 468 -19.97 8.51 22.93
CA GLN A 468 -19.63 9.91 23.20
C GLN A 468 -18.26 10.28 22.58
N THR A 469 -18.00 9.77 21.37
CA THR A 469 -16.69 9.86 20.73
C THR A 469 -16.25 11.30 20.63
N LYS A 470 -15.25 11.68 21.44
CA LYS A 470 -14.53 12.95 21.26
C LYS A 470 -13.60 12.79 20.06
N LYS A 471 -14.14 13.00 18.87
CA LYS A 471 -13.40 12.94 17.61
C LYS A 471 -12.38 14.09 17.59
N PRO A 472 -11.07 13.82 17.45
CA PRO A 472 -10.06 14.86 17.31
C PRO A 472 -10.21 15.54 15.94
N MET A 473 -11.06 16.58 15.91
CA MET A 473 -11.39 17.36 14.73
C MET A 473 -10.95 18.81 14.91
N THR A 474 -10.68 19.47 13.80
CA THR A 474 -10.44 20.91 13.80
C THR A 474 -11.71 21.66 14.26
N PRO A 475 -11.56 22.82 14.91
CA PRO A 475 -12.71 23.63 15.30
C PRO A 475 -13.57 23.98 14.08
N LYS A 476 -14.89 23.96 14.25
CA LYS A 476 -15.81 24.42 13.22
C LYS A 476 -15.48 25.87 12.85
N TYR A 477 -15.15 26.11 11.58
CA TYR A 477 -14.86 27.44 11.07
C TYR A 477 -16.12 28.06 10.48
N ILE A 478 -16.56 29.19 11.02
CA ILE A 478 -17.70 29.96 10.50
C ILE A 478 -17.19 31.36 10.17
N ALA A 479 -17.00 31.63 8.88
CA ALA A 479 -16.52 32.92 8.41
C ALA A 479 -17.63 33.97 8.45
N THR A 480 -17.31 35.17 8.90
CA THR A 480 -18.13 36.36 8.67
C THR A 480 -17.93 36.90 7.26
N ALA A 481 -18.89 37.68 6.76
CA ALA A 481 -18.77 38.33 5.44
C ALA A 481 -17.52 39.24 5.35
N ALA A 482 -17.14 39.88 6.47
CA ALA A 482 -15.94 40.71 6.55
C ALA A 482 -14.66 39.88 6.40
N GLU A 483 -14.58 38.71 7.04
CA GLU A 483 -13.43 37.81 6.91
C GLU A 483 -13.31 37.23 5.50
N ILE A 484 -14.42 36.82 4.89
CA ILE A 484 -14.42 36.34 3.49
C ILE A 484 -13.88 37.43 2.56
N SER A 485 -14.39 38.67 2.68
CA SER A 485 -13.94 39.80 1.87
C SER A 485 -12.45 40.12 2.08
N ALA A 486 -11.99 40.08 3.33
CA ALA A 486 -10.58 40.27 3.67
C ALA A 486 -9.69 39.14 3.10
N ASN A 487 -10.15 37.89 3.14
CA ASN A 487 -9.43 36.75 2.58
C ASN A 487 -9.31 36.84 1.05
N ILE A 488 -10.40 37.18 0.35
CA ILE A 488 -10.39 37.42 -1.10
C ILE A 488 -9.42 38.55 -1.46
N THR A 489 -9.47 39.66 -0.71
CA THR A 489 -8.58 40.81 -0.93
C THR A 489 -7.10 40.42 -0.74
N ARG A 490 -6.80 39.56 0.24
CA ARG A 490 -5.44 39.07 0.52
C ARG A 490 -4.90 38.18 -0.60
N VAL A 491 -5.75 37.34 -1.21
CA VAL A 491 -5.36 36.50 -2.35
C VAL A 491 -5.07 37.36 -3.60
N GLY A 492 -5.79 38.47 -3.78
CA GLY A 492 -5.61 39.37 -4.91
C GLY A 492 -5.89 38.65 -6.23
N SER A 493 -4.93 38.67 -7.16
CA SER A 493 -5.03 37.98 -8.46
C SER A 493 -4.61 36.49 -8.40
N GLY A 494 -4.30 35.96 -7.22
CA GLY A 494 -3.96 34.55 -7.03
C GLY A 494 -5.16 33.60 -7.12
N LEU A 495 -4.94 32.32 -6.83
CA LEU A 495 -6.00 31.33 -6.73
C LEU A 495 -6.52 31.25 -5.28
N ALA A 496 -7.83 31.32 -5.10
CA ALA A 496 -8.51 31.13 -3.82
C ALA A 496 -9.16 29.75 -3.76
N ASP A 497 -9.11 29.09 -2.59
CA ASP A 497 -9.87 27.86 -2.33
C ASP A 497 -11.34 28.21 -2.06
N LEU A 498 -12.17 28.25 -3.10
CA LEU A 498 -13.58 28.63 -3.01
C LEU A 498 -14.46 27.56 -2.36
N ALA A 499 -13.96 26.33 -2.18
CA ALA A 499 -14.65 25.31 -1.39
C ALA A 499 -14.45 25.53 0.12
N SER A 500 -13.38 26.21 0.53
CA SER A 500 -13.11 26.51 1.94
C SER A 500 -14.22 27.36 2.57
N ALA A 501 -14.57 27.02 3.82
CA ALA A 501 -15.39 27.88 4.66
C ALA A 501 -14.78 29.29 4.82
N ALA A 502 -13.45 29.43 4.75
CA ALA A 502 -12.77 30.73 4.84
C ALA A 502 -13.01 31.66 3.64
N PHE A 503 -13.44 31.11 2.51
CA PHE A 503 -13.82 31.86 1.31
C PHE A 503 -15.33 31.79 1.04
N GLY A 504 -16.13 31.30 1.99
CA GLY A 504 -17.59 31.25 1.91
C GLY A 504 -18.16 29.94 1.36
N GLY A 505 -17.33 28.92 1.15
CA GLY A 505 -17.78 27.58 0.74
C GLY A 505 -18.66 26.93 1.80
N GLN A 506 -19.64 26.12 1.36
CA GLN A 506 -20.65 25.49 2.22
C GLN A 506 -20.96 24.08 1.74
N VAL A 507 -21.03 23.12 2.66
CA VAL A 507 -21.60 21.80 2.37
C VAL A 507 -23.11 21.95 2.20
N VAL A 508 -23.63 21.51 1.05
CA VAL A 508 -25.06 21.53 0.71
C VAL A 508 -25.72 20.24 1.15
N SER A 509 -25.08 19.10 0.86
CA SER A 509 -25.56 17.78 1.24
C SER A 509 -24.41 16.78 1.25
N ALA A 510 -24.56 15.72 2.04
CA ALA A 510 -23.77 14.50 1.95
C ALA A 510 -24.71 13.31 2.02
N SER A 511 -24.44 12.27 1.23
CA SER A 511 -25.29 11.07 1.20
C SER A 511 -25.15 10.22 2.46
N ASN A 512 -23.97 10.21 3.09
CA ASN A 512 -23.66 9.37 4.24
C ASN A 512 -22.55 9.97 5.12
N GLU A 513 -22.90 10.34 6.36
CA GLU A 513 -21.99 10.92 7.37
C GLU A 513 -21.77 9.98 8.57
N HIS A 514 -21.75 8.66 8.32
CA HIS A 514 -21.77 7.63 9.38
C HIS A 514 -20.65 7.80 10.43
N TYR A 515 -19.40 8.02 9.99
CA TYR A 515 -18.25 8.09 10.89
C TYR A 515 -17.76 9.51 11.18
N SER A 516 -17.99 10.49 10.31
CA SER A 516 -17.59 11.89 10.55
C SER A 516 -18.35 12.86 9.65
N PRO A 517 -18.54 14.12 10.09
CA PRO A 517 -19.39 15.07 9.38
C PRO A 517 -18.71 15.66 8.14
N ALA A 518 -19.47 15.79 7.06
CA ALA A 518 -19.05 16.37 5.79
C ALA A 518 -18.56 17.81 5.93
N THR A 519 -19.05 18.56 6.92
CA THR A 519 -18.61 19.94 7.18
C THR A 519 -17.10 20.09 7.42
N GLN A 520 -16.37 19.03 7.79
CA GLN A 520 -14.92 19.10 7.94
C GLN A 520 -14.17 19.15 6.60
N VAL A 521 -14.76 18.69 5.49
CA VAL A 521 -14.04 18.69 4.20
C VAL A 521 -13.75 20.09 3.67
N ILE A 522 -14.50 21.09 4.13
CA ILE A 522 -14.33 22.51 3.80
C ILE A 522 -13.54 23.30 4.87
N SER A 523 -13.05 22.64 5.91
CA SER A 523 -12.28 23.31 6.99
C SER A 523 -11.01 23.96 6.42
N PRO A 524 -10.68 25.21 6.80
CA PRO A 524 -9.44 25.87 6.36
C PRO A 524 -8.19 25.34 7.07
N TYR A 525 -8.36 24.54 8.12
CA TYR A 525 -7.27 24.00 8.91
C TYR A 525 -6.74 22.67 8.32
N PRO A 526 -5.43 22.39 8.46
CA PRO A 526 -4.87 21.07 8.19
C PRO A 526 -5.58 19.98 8.99
N PRO A 527 -5.78 18.77 8.43
CA PRO A 527 -6.48 17.71 9.13
C PRO A 527 -5.67 17.14 10.30
N LEU A 528 -6.34 16.91 11.43
CA LEU A 528 -5.73 16.34 12.64
C LEU A 528 -5.72 14.80 12.66
N SER A 529 -6.71 14.18 12.01
CA SER A 529 -6.92 12.73 12.02
C SER A 529 -7.87 12.30 10.91
N MET A 530 -8.13 10.99 10.80
CA MET A 530 -9.10 10.42 9.85
C MET A 530 -10.53 10.94 10.09
N VAL A 531 -10.95 11.11 11.34
CA VAL A 531 -12.30 11.62 11.67
C VAL A 531 -12.42 13.14 11.48
N ASP A 532 -11.31 13.83 11.23
CA ASP A 532 -11.29 15.23 10.81
C ASP A 532 -11.45 15.32 9.29
N GLY A 533 -12.61 14.84 8.81
CA GLY A 533 -12.95 14.69 7.39
C GLY A 533 -14.37 14.14 7.24
N LEU A 534 -14.73 13.71 6.04
CA LEU A 534 -15.95 12.94 5.77
C LEU A 534 -15.60 11.46 5.66
N GLU A 535 -16.33 10.59 6.35
CA GLU A 535 -16.21 9.14 6.20
C GLU A 535 -17.59 8.47 6.25
N SER A 536 -17.90 7.71 5.20
CA SER A 536 -19.12 6.93 5.08
C SER A 536 -18.99 5.51 5.63
N ALA A 537 -20.13 4.86 5.88
CA ALA A 537 -20.19 3.43 6.19
C ALA A 537 -19.60 2.59 5.03
N ARG A 538 -19.12 1.39 5.35
CA ARG A 538 -18.66 0.43 4.34
C ARG A 538 -19.87 -0.12 3.59
N SER A 539 -19.83 -0.10 2.27
CA SER A 539 -20.85 -0.69 1.40
C SER A 539 -20.30 -1.94 0.70
N ARG A 540 -21.21 -2.88 0.44
CA ARG A 540 -20.96 -4.10 -0.35
C ARG A 540 -21.92 -4.21 -1.52
N GLU A 541 -22.77 -3.20 -1.70
CA GLU A 541 -23.73 -3.16 -2.79
C GLU A 541 -23.00 -2.89 -4.11
N PRO A 542 -23.13 -3.76 -5.13
CA PRO A 542 -22.52 -3.53 -6.42
C PRO A 542 -22.98 -2.22 -7.04
N GLY A 543 -22.03 -1.38 -7.47
CA GLY A 543 -22.33 -0.08 -8.06
C GLY A 543 -22.71 1.01 -7.05
N HIS A 544 -22.57 0.76 -5.75
CA HIS A 544 -22.75 1.79 -4.72
C HIS A 544 -21.85 3.01 -4.96
N SER A 545 -22.34 4.17 -4.54
CA SER A 545 -21.56 5.41 -4.54
C SER A 545 -22.05 6.32 -3.43
N GLU A 546 -21.15 7.15 -2.91
CA GLU A 546 -21.47 8.18 -1.94
C GLU A 546 -21.02 9.54 -2.51
N ASN A 547 -21.67 10.62 -2.12
CA ASN A 547 -21.28 11.95 -2.59
C ASN A 547 -21.39 13.03 -1.51
N VAL A 548 -20.59 14.07 -1.72
CA VAL A 548 -20.70 15.35 -1.02
C VAL A 548 -20.85 16.47 -2.04
N VAL A 549 -21.82 17.35 -1.80
CA VAL A 549 -22.08 18.53 -2.63
C VAL A 549 -21.63 19.77 -1.86
N ILE A 550 -20.77 20.57 -2.49
CA ILE A 550 -20.19 21.77 -1.91
C ILE A 550 -20.56 22.96 -2.79
N ARG A 551 -21.24 23.95 -2.20
CA ARG A 551 -21.43 25.27 -2.81
C ARG A 551 -20.14 26.06 -2.65
N LEU A 552 -19.65 26.62 -3.75
CA LEU A 552 -18.49 27.49 -3.75
C LEU A 552 -18.87 28.85 -3.16
N GLY A 553 -17.91 29.53 -2.53
CA GLY A 553 -18.14 30.87 -1.98
C GLY A 553 -18.61 31.90 -3.01
N ARG A 554 -18.29 31.65 -4.28
CA ARG A 554 -18.87 32.34 -5.44
C ARG A 554 -18.79 31.46 -6.69
N PRO A 555 -19.65 31.70 -7.71
CA PRO A 555 -19.50 31.04 -9.00
C PRO A 555 -18.16 31.39 -9.64
N ALA A 556 -17.40 30.39 -10.10
CA ALA A 556 -16.08 30.60 -10.69
C ALA A 556 -15.71 29.54 -11.71
N LYS A 557 -14.78 29.89 -12.60
CA LYS A 557 -14.11 28.93 -13.48
C LYS A 557 -13.02 28.23 -12.68
N ILE A 558 -13.20 26.93 -12.45
CA ILE A 558 -12.29 26.14 -11.62
C ILE A 558 -10.99 25.90 -12.38
N GLY A 559 -9.85 26.11 -11.72
CA GLY A 559 -8.52 25.80 -12.24
C GLY A 559 -8.02 24.46 -11.73
N ARG A 560 -7.97 24.30 -10.40
CA ARG A 560 -7.40 23.10 -9.75
C ARG A 560 -8.32 22.60 -8.64
N ILE A 561 -8.49 21.29 -8.54
CA ILE A 561 -9.20 20.63 -7.44
C ILE A 561 -8.23 19.71 -6.72
N GLU A 562 -8.17 19.78 -5.39
CA GLU A 562 -7.37 18.87 -4.58
C GLU A 562 -8.25 18.06 -3.64
N LEU A 563 -7.99 16.75 -3.56
CA LEU A 563 -8.60 15.85 -2.58
C LEU A 563 -7.51 15.35 -1.64
N ASP A 564 -7.70 15.57 -0.35
CA ASP A 564 -6.76 15.20 0.70
C ASP A 564 -7.20 13.88 1.38
N PHE A 565 -6.34 12.86 1.32
CA PHE A 565 -6.52 11.56 1.97
C PHE A 565 -5.44 11.29 3.02
N SER A 566 -4.77 12.33 3.55
CA SER A 566 -3.60 12.23 4.43
C SER A 566 -3.77 11.26 5.61
N HIS A 567 -4.98 11.17 6.17
CA HIS A 567 -5.29 10.26 7.27
C HIS A 567 -6.16 9.06 6.88
N PHE A 568 -6.49 8.90 5.60
CA PHE A 568 -7.27 7.80 5.04
C PHE A 568 -6.35 6.75 4.39
N VAL A 569 -5.51 6.10 5.19
CA VAL A 569 -4.46 5.16 4.72
C VAL A 569 -5.03 3.81 4.26
N ASN A 570 -6.15 3.38 4.83
CA ASN A 570 -6.75 2.06 4.59
C ASN A 570 -8.20 2.14 4.09
N ASN A 571 -8.82 3.31 4.10
CA ASN A 571 -10.24 3.53 3.81
C ASN A 571 -10.48 4.78 2.92
N ASN A 572 -9.47 5.26 2.21
CA ASN A 572 -9.73 6.14 1.07
C ASN A 572 -10.56 5.37 0.01
N PRO A 573 -11.38 6.08 -0.77
CA PRO A 573 -12.15 5.46 -1.84
C PRO A 573 -11.23 4.84 -2.89
N ARG A 574 -11.77 3.90 -3.66
CA ARG A 574 -11.03 3.30 -4.78
C ARG A 574 -10.99 4.27 -5.95
N GLU A 575 -12.14 4.82 -6.30
CA GLU A 575 -12.29 5.76 -7.40
C GLU A 575 -13.10 6.98 -6.97
N ILE A 576 -12.90 8.08 -7.68
CA ILE A 576 -13.69 9.31 -7.54
C ILE A 576 -14.10 9.82 -8.92
N GLU A 577 -15.17 10.61 -8.97
CA GLU A 577 -15.48 11.53 -10.06
C GLU A 577 -15.90 12.89 -9.47
N ILE A 578 -15.74 13.96 -10.25
CA ILE A 578 -16.13 15.30 -9.81
C ILE A 578 -16.92 16.00 -10.89
N ASP A 579 -18.11 16.48 -10.54
CA ASP A 579 -18.96 17.31 -11.40
C ASP A 579 -19.05 18.74 -10.87
N GLY A 580 -19.27 19.70 -11.76
CA GLY A 580 -19.58 21.09 -11.45
C GLY A 580 -21.02 21.43 -11.82
N LEU A 581 -21.73 22.18 -10.97
CA LEU A 581 -23.06 22.69 -11.29
C LEU A 581 -22.95 24.02 -12.04
N ARG A 582 -23.40 24.05 -13.30
CA ARG A 582 -23.47 25.25 -14.14
C ARG A 582 -24.93 25.60 -14.41
N GLY A 583 -25.42 26.68 -13.81
CA GLY A 583 -26.84 27.00 -13.82
C GLY A 583 -27.63 25.89 -13.13
N THR A 584 -28.25 25.00 -13.91
CA THR A 584 -29.02 23.85 -13.40
C THR A 584 -28.47 22.49 -13.84
N GLU A 585 -27.36 22.48 -14.59
CA GLU A 585 -26.80 21.28 -15.20
C GLU A 585 -25.50 20.85 -14.48
N TRP A 586 -25.38 19.57 -14.14
CA TRP A 586 -24.13 18.98 -13.69
C TRP A 586 -23.26 18.60 -14.89
N VAL A 587 -22.04 19.11 -14.93
CA VAL A 587 -21.09 18.86 -16.01
C VAL A 587 -19.79 18.25 -15.45
N PRO A 588 -19.19 17.26 -16.13
CA PRO A 588 -18.00 16.58 -15.62
C PRO A 588 -16.80 17.53 -15.58
N LEU A 589 -16.10 17.55 -14.44
CA LEU A 589 -14.84 18.26 -14.24
C LEU A 589 -13.66 17.29 -14.17
N VAL A 590 -13.86 16.15 -13.50
CA VAL A 590 -12.88 15.08 -13.36
C VAL A 590 -13.57 13.77 -13.68
N ALA A 591 -13.07 13.06 -14.69
CA ALA A 591 -13.56 11.73 -15.05
C ALA A 591 -13.29 10.73 -13.92
N ARG A 592 -14.04 9.63 -13.91
CA ARG A 592 -13.85 8.54 -12.95
C ARG A 592 -12.39 8.08 -12.93
N THR A 593 -11.72 8.27 -11.79
CA THR A 593 -10.27 8.09 -11.64
C THR A 593 -9.97 7.24 -10.41
N ASP A 594 -9.07 6.26 -10.56
CA ASP A 594 -8.53 5.48 -9.43
C ASP A 594 -7.64 6.37 -8.56
N VAL A 595 -7.95 6.43 -7.27
CA VAL A 595 -7.21 7.21 -6.27
C VAL A 595 -6.64 6.32 -5.17
N LYS A 596 -6.65 5.00 -5.34
CA LYS A 596 -6.21 4.09 -4.27
C LYS A 596 -4.74 4.31 -3.92
N ALA A 597 -3.94 4.67 -4.91
CA ALA A 597 -2.52 5.00 -4.76
C ALA A 597 -2.23 6.17 -3.80
N PHE A 598 -3.22 7.06 -3.61
CA PHE A 598 -3.09 8.28 -2.82
C PHE A 598 -3.55 8.10 -1.37
N ALA A 599 -3.74 6.86 -0.91
CA ALA A 599 -4.04 6.59 0.50
C ALA A 599 -2.93 7.16 1.40
N GLY A 600 -3.28 8.06 2.33
CA GLY A 600 -2.29 8.78 3.14
C GLY A 600 -1.58 9.92 2.39
N ASN A 601 -2.12 10.40 1.27
CA ASN A 601 -1.54 11.46 0.45
C ASN A 601 -2.63 12.36 -0.17
N VAL A 602 -2.24 13.32 -1.01
CA VAL A 602 -3.14 14.27 -1.68
C VAL A 602 -3.11 14.05 -3.19
N ILE A 603 -4.24 14.24 -3.88
CA ILE A 603 -4.28 14.25 -5.34
C ILE A 603 -4.78 15.60 -5.84
N ALA A 604 -4.18 16.09 -6.93
CA ALA A 604 -4.60 17.30 -7.63
C ALA A 604 -5.14 16.96 -9.02
N PHE A 605 -6.17 17.67 -9.44
CA PHE A 605 -6.76 17.59 -10.77
C PHE A 605 -6.82 18.98 -11.39
N GLU A 606 -6.38 19.09 -12.63
CA GLU A 606 -6.62 20.28 -13.45
C GLU A 606 -8.05 20.21 -14.00
N ALA A 607 -8.90 21.18 -13.65
CA ALA A 607 -10.27 21.26 -14.13
C ALA A 607 -10.29 22.07 -15.43
N GLY A 608 -10.50 21.40 -16.58
CA GLY A 608 -10.42 22.03 -17.89
C GLY A 608 -11.70 22.79 -18.30
N GLY A 609 -11.55 24.03 -18.79
CA GLY A 609 -12.36 24.58 -19.89
C GLY A 609 -13.86 24.87 -19.69
N VAL A 610 -14.47 24.47 -18.57
CA VAL A 610 -15.90 24.69 -18.31
C VAL A 610 -16.18 26.15 -17.91
N GLY A 611 -17.40 26.63 -18.18
CA GLY A 611 -17.88 27.92 -17.67
C GLY A 611 -18.02 27.96 -16.12
N PRO A 612 -18.41 29.10 -15.53
CA PRO A 612 -18.48 29.24 -14.08
C PRO A 612 -19.40 28.20 -13.44
N CYS A 613 -18.91 27.53 -12.39
CA CYS A 613 -19.65 26.56 -11.59
C CYS A 613 -19.99 27.16 -10.22
N GLU A 614 -21.20 26.91 -9.72
CA GLU A 614 -21.67 27.40 -8.41
C GLU A 614 -21.48 26.37 -7.29
N GLN A 615 -21.49 25.09 -7.67
CA GLN A 615 -21.30 23.96 -6.77
C GLN A 615 -20.39 22.93 -7.43
N ILE A 616 -19.77 22.09 -6.61
CA ILE A 616 -19.16 20.84 -7.05
C ILE A 616 -19.81 19.67 -6.33
N ARG A 617 -19.82 18.51 -6.99
CA ARG A 617 -20.19 17.23 -6.38
C ARG A 617 -18.99 16.31 -6.52
N VAL A 618 -18.47 15.87 -5.38
CA VAL A 618 -17.45 14.82 -5.34
C VAL A 618 -18.19 13.51 -5.06
N THR A 619 -18.16 12.60 -6.03
CA THR A 619 -18.73 11.25 -5.88
C THR A 619 -17.58 10.27 -5.71
N VAL A 620 -17.69 9.38 -4.73
CA VAL A 620 -16.72 8.34 -4.41
C VAL A 620 -17.30 6.96 -4.66
N PHE A 621 -16.45 6.01 -5.06
CA PHE A 621 -16.85 4.64 -5.35
C PHE A 621 -15.99 3.60 -4.62
N PRO A 622 -16.64 2.57 -4.02
CA PRO A 622 -18.05 2.56 -3.66
C PRO A 622 -18.36 3.47 -2.46
N ASP A 623 -17.40 3.58 -1.54
CA ASP A 623 -17.48 4.34 -0.29
C ASP A 623 -16.06 4.74 0.15
N GLY A 624 -15.94 5.38 1.30
CA GLY A 624 -14.64 5.71 1.90
C GLY A 624 -14.70 7.06 2.61
N GLY A 625 -13.55 7.69 2.73
CA GLY A 625 -13.49 9.05 3.25
C GLY A 625 -12.35 9.89 2.68
N MET A 626 -12.41 11.16 3.02
CA MET A 626 -11.43 12.19 2.67
C MET A 626 -11.37 13.26 3.74
N ASN A 627 -10.19 13.84 3.93
CA ASN A 627 -9.96 14.90 4.89
C ASN A 627 -10.47 16.25 4.37
N ARG A 628 -10.09 16.65 3.16
CA ARG A 628 -10.40 17.97 2.59
C ARG A 628 -10.73 17.91 1.11
N VAL A 629 -11.55 18.87 0.67
CA VAL A 629 -11.78 19.19 -0.74
C VAL A 629 -11.39 20.65 -0.93
N ARG A 630 -10.43 20.91 -1.81
CA ARG A 630 -9.97 22.26 -2.17
C ARG A 630 -10.35 22.55 -3.61
N VAL A 631 -10.90 23.73 -3.89
CA VAL A 631 -11.30 24.15 -5.23
C VAL A 631 -10.69 25.52 -5.53
N TYR A 632 -9.58 25.50 -6.24
CA TYR A 632 -8.83 26.70 -6.58
C TYR A 632 -9.34 27.32 -7.87
N ALA A 633 -9.72 28.59 -7.76
CA ALA A 633 -10.12 29.44 -8.88
C ALA A 633 -9.66 30.87 -8.65
N SER A 634 -9.54 31.67 -9.72
CA SER A 634 -9.37 33.11 -9.57
C SER A 634 -10.63 33.70 -8.91
N PRO A 635 -10.48 34.45 -7.80
CA PRO A 635 -11.60 34.91 -7.00
C PRO A 635 -12.39 36.06 -7.61
#